data_AF-A0A126T197-F1
#
_entry.id   AF-A0A126T197-F1
#
_cell.length_a   1.000
_cell.length_b   1.000
_cell.length_c   1.000
_cell.angle_alpha   90.00
_cell.angle_beta   90.00
_cell.angle_gamma   90.00
#
_symmetry.space_group_name_H-M   'P 1'
#
loop_
_entity.id
_entity.type
_entity.pdbx_description
1 polymer ?
#
loop_
_entity_poly.entity_id
_entity_poly.type
_entity_poly.pdbx_seq_one_letter_code
_entity_poly.pdbx_strand_id
1 'polypeptide(L)'
;MNETISVKNRLLIACIIYTVFVVYGSLVPWQFNSLSLSDAWYRFQNIEYLTLGIASRADWVANILLFIPLAFLWLGAISFRQQIVGRFVSSIVVFIVSFSLCSAIEFTQLFFPPRTVSLNDIIAESLGAIMGVLAWWIFGKKFITWLEGWQINKTSSTPYLQIYLGCMFFYSVIPLDLTLSPVEFYHKWREGRVILLPFYGLKGDAFRDVYDCLSDIVLWIPVPWLWCKLGPLSKSELLKRVLFSAVIIEFFQLFVYSRVSDVTDILLALVGGFIGVKFIVLNSTGLAFYGSNSDLNHHERHYVLYACLVYFLWVLVVGFVFLYPYDFEWSYLKLSAWSDNFLRVPFYAYYYGTEYRAITEVFHKVLFFIPFGVIVGYAFRPANKGRLAIFIMPFTIIFTALGVEFLQLFLPNKNSDITDVILEVFGGYLGYIVVKKLKPVRFSLREHENYQKDDFLTVVSRLEANFAEDSSPKNRLIEKNSTNRHVGLLLAVGSVFMTFGVPIYVSGSESIPYNVRELFSKEYPIISALGITILIYWCFAYPLFSLMNVVKKGKLEGFFYVRFLAIHTLVAWILLRAVVPLESIHDVLGSPILSIPADLELALRFFALFGIYSLTSLAATHTALFWVVSTRELIRLLVLGFFWILLLLPIGYWGVVIEAATDNLTELMKNNGYSLSVICIGVYFFLIGWLSSSISFLTVFNDTRRVVIVGFIFIISFPLGYQLLSWGTEQFILKYDVVFSAMQFLLSTDRSHLISGDVLRARFFVAHFGLVSLAFISQAPLFMFFRNLIGSKYSDKVNDQEF
;
A
#
# COMPACT_ATOMS: atom_id res chain seq x y z
N MET A 1 31.42 16.73 33.35
CA MET A 1 32.10 15.43 33.55
C MET A 1 31.21 14.24 33.16
N ASN A 2 29.92 14.23 33.50
CA ASN A 2 29.01 13.13 33.10
C ASN A 2 28.74 13.04 31.59
N GLU A 3 28.60 14.16 30.88
CA GLU A 3 28.36 14.16 29.42
C GLU A 3 29.59 13.73 28.62
N THR A 4 30.79 14.10 29.07
CA THR A 4 32.06 13.71 28.43
C THR A 4 32.34 12.22 28.54
N ILE A 5 31.92 11.59 29.64
CA ILE A 5 31.99 10.14 29.81
C ILE A 5 30.97 9.46 28.88
N SER A 6 29.81 10.09 28.63
CA SER A 6 28.81 9.56 27.70
C SER A 6 29.27 9.50 26.24
N VAL A 7 29.98 10.53 25.74
CA VAL A 7 30.51 10.55 24.36
C VAL A 7 31.53 9.44 24.15
N LYS A 8 32.51 9.31 25.05
CA LYS A 8 33.55 8.27 24.97
C LYS A 8 32.94 6.87 25.01
N ASN A 9 31.98 6.62 25.91
CA ASN A 9 31.31 5.32 26.00
C ASN A 9 30.54 4.98 24.71
N ARG A 10 29.88 5.95 24.08
CA ARG A 10 29.19 5.71 22.79
C ARG A 10 30.16 5.47 21.64
N LEU A 11 31.30 6.17 21.61
CA LEU A 11 32.36 5.90 20.64
C LEU A 11 32.90 4.48 20.81
N LEU A 12 33.14 4.04 22.05
CA LEU A 12 33.56 2.66 22.32
C LEU A 12 32.51 1.63 21.87
N ILE A 13 31.23 1.88 22.14
CA ILE A 13 30.15 1.02 21.64
C ILE A 13 30.17 0.97 20.11
N ALA A 14 30.32 2.12 19.43
CA ALA A 14 30.44 2.17 17.98
C ALA A 14 31.67 1.41 17.46
N CYS A 15 32.82 1.51 18.15
CA CYS A 15 34.02 0.76 17.82
C CYS A 15 33.77 -0.75 17.89
N ILE A 16 33.17 -1.23 18.99
CA ILE A 16 32.90 -2.65 19.20
C ILE A 16 31.91 -3.17 18.15
N ILE A 17 30.79 -2.46 17.95
CA ILE A 17 29.79 -2.84 16.94
C ILE A 17 30.42 -2.91 15.55
N TYR A 18 31.25 -1.93 15.20
CA TYR A 18 31.90 -1.89 13.89
C TYR A 18 32.96 -2.98 13.73
N THR A 19 33.78 -3.27 14.76
CA THR A 19 34.71 -4.41 14.73
C THR A 19 33.96 -5.73 14.55
N VAL A 20 32.83 -5.93 15.26
CA VAL A 20 32.00 -7.12 15.08
C VAL A 20 31.43 -7.20 13.67
N PHE A 21 30.97 -6.08 13.11
CA PHE A 21 30.50 -6.01 11.73
C PHE A 21 31.58 -6.41 10.72
N VAL A 22 32.81 -5.90 10.87
CA VAL A 22 33.96 -6.24 10.01
C VAL A 22 34.25 -7.74 10.09
N VAL A 23 34.47 -8.27 11.30
CA VAL A 23 34.79 -9.70 11.50
C VAL A 23 33.66 -10.60 10.98
N TYR A 24 32.41 -10.26 11.30
CA TYR A 24 31.26 -11.04 10.87
C TYR A 24 31.11 -11.04 9.35
N GLY A 25 31.14 -9.85 8.72
CA GLY A 25 30.97 -9.67 7.28
C GLY A 25 32.04 -10.39 6.46
N SER A 26 33.28 -10.44 6.97
CA SER A 26 34.37 -11.17 6.33
C SER A 26 34.26 -12.70 6.45
N LEU A 27 33.43 -13.23 7.37
CA LEU A 27 33.28 -14.68 7.63
C LEU A 27 31.98 -15.31 7.11
N VAL A 28 30.93 -14.51 6.81
CA VAL A 28 29.72 -15.00 6.09
C VAL A 28 30.16 -15.72 4.81
N PRO A 29 29.64 -16.90 4.39
CA PRO A 29 28.43 -17.57 4.84
C PRO A 29 28.60 -18.51 6.05
N TRP A 30 29.73 -18.51 6.75
CA TRP A 30 30.00 -19.37 7.92
C TRP A 30 29.98 -20.89 7.63
N GLN A 31 30.39 -21.29 6.43
CA GLN A 31 30.55 -22.70 6.06
C GLN A 31 31.89 -23.25 6.54
N PHE A 32 31.95 -23.63 7.82
CA PHE A 32 33.18 -24.14 8.42
C PHE A 32 33.60 -25.48 7.80
N ASN A 33 34.87 -25.57 7.40
CA ASN A 33 35.53 -26.78 6.98
C ASN A 33 36.75 -27.02 7.89
N SER A 34 36.85 -28.22 8.45
CA SER A 34 37.95 -28.60 9.34
C SER A 34 39.23 -28.84 8.54
N LEU A 35 39.96 -27.76 8.28
CA LEU A 35 41.34 -27.82 7.81
C LEU A 35 42.28 -28.08 9.01
N SER A 36 43.38 -28.82 8.81
CA SER A 36 44.38 -28.95 9.88
C SER A 36 45.12 -27.62 10.08
N LEU A 37 45.51 -27.29 11.31
CA LEU A 37 46.26 -26.05 11.59
C LEU A 37 47.58 -25.98 10.81
N SER A 38 48.25 -27.12 10.61
CA SER A 38 49.46 -27.20 9.79
C SER A 38 49.21 -26.85 8.33
N ASP A 39 48.11 -27.34 7.75
CA ASP A 39 47.76 -27.05 6.36
C ASP A 39 47.29 -25.60 6.20
N ALA A 40 46.53 -25.07 7.17
CA ALA A 40 46.12 -23.67 7.20
C ALA A 40 47.33 -22.75 7.22
N TRP A 41 48.29 -23.04 8.10
CA TRP A 41 49.53 -22.27 8.20
C TRP A 41 50.36 -22.33 6.93
N TYR A 42 50.50 -23.52 6.33
CA TYR A 42 51.19 -23.69 5.06
C TYR A 42 50.53 -22.90 3.92
N ARG A 43 49.20 -22.92 3.83
CA ARG A 43 48.45 -22.15 2.81
C ARG A 43 48.55 -20.65 3.06
N PHE A 44 48.50 -20.20 4.31
CA PHE A 44 48.65 -18.78 4.66
C PHE A 44 50.03 -18.23 4.31
N GLN A 45 51.08 -19.06 4.42
CA GLN A 45 52.43 -18.66 4.00
C GLN A 45 52.57 -18.52 2.47
N ASN A 46 51.70 -19.19 1.70
CA ASN A 46 51.73 -19.23 0.24
C ASN A 46 50.49 -18.55 -0.38
N ILE A 47 49.95 -17.50 0.25
CA ILE A 47 48.82 -16.76 -0.30
C ILE A 47 49.22 -16.09 -1.63
N GLU A 48 48.38 -16.26 -2.64
CA GLU A 48 48.59 -15.72 -3.98
C GLU A 48 48.06 -14.28 -4.13
N TYR A 49 48.59 -13.58 -5.14
CA TYR A 49 48.01 -12.32 -5.62
C TYR A 49 46.88 -12.64 -6.61
N LEU A 50 45.67 -12.14 -6.36
CA LEU A 50 44.56 -12.25 -7.31
C LEU A 50 44.79 -11.32 -8.53
N THR A 51 44.43 -11.81 -9.72
CA THR A 51 44.55 -11.06 -10.98
C THR A 51 43.60 -9.86 -11.02
N LEU A 52 44.15 -8.66 -11.28
CA LEU A 52 43.44 -7.39 -11.19
C LEU A 52 42.53 -7.11 -12.41
N GLY A 53 41.33 -7.71 -12.43
CA GLY A 53 40.25 -7.36 -13.38
C GLY A 53 39.41 -6.15 -12.92
N ILE A 54 38.45 -5.69 -13.73
CA ILE A 54 37.54 -4.59 -13.35
C ILE A 54 36.72 -4.94 -12.10
N ALA A 55 36.23 -6.18 -11.98
CA ALA A 55 35.52 -6.67 -10.80
C ALA A 55 36.40 -6.65 -9.54
N SER A 56 37.69 -6.99 -9.65
CA SER A 56 38.59 -6.97 -8.49
C SER A 56 38.90 -5.57 -7.98
N ARG A 57 38.63 -4.50 -8.75
CA ARG A 57 38.83 -3.11 -8.28
C ARG A 57 37.76 -2.71 -7.27
N ALA A 58 36.51 -3.13 -7.49
CA ALA A 58 35.41 -2.87 -6.57
C ALA A 58 35.66 -3.57 -5.23
N ASP A 59 36.10 -4.83 -5.26
CA ASP A 59 36.49 -5.60 -4.07
C ASP A 59 37.62 -4.90 -3.30
N TRP A 60 38.66 -4.45 -4.01
CA TRP A 60 39.79 -3.75 -3.40
C TRP A 60 39.38 -2.43 -2.72
N VAL A 61 38.51 -1.66 -3.37
CA VAL A 61 37.95 -0.41 -2.82
C VAL A 61 37.03 -0.71 -1.63
N ALA A 62 36.23 -1.78 -1.68
CA ALA A 62 35.36 -2.19 -0.58
C ALA A 62 36.17 -2.55 0.67
N ASN A 63 37.26 -3.32 0.53
CA ASN A 63 38.14 -3.70 1.64
C ASN A 63 38.89 -2.51 2.25
N ILE A 64 39.34 -1.56 1.40
CA ILE A 64 39.86 -0.27 1.86
C ILE A 64 38.80 0.49 2.69
N LEU A 65 37.59 0.63 2.17
CA LEU A 65 36.50 1.37 2.82
C LEU A 65 35.99 0.69 4.09
N LEU A 66 36.17 -0.62 4.21
CA LEU A 66 35.82 -1.38 5.42
C LEU A 66 36.74 -1.00 6.60
N PHE A 67 38.03 -0.77 6.37
CA PHE A 67 38.99 -0.48 7.43
C PHE A 67 39.18 1.01 7.76
N ILE A 68 38.80 1.92 6.86
CA ILE A 68 38.85 3.38 7.12
C ILE A 68 38.04 3.75 8.38
N PRO A 69 36.74 3.41 8.50
CA PRO A 69 35.95 3.77 9.67
C PRO A 69 36.41 3.04 10.93
N LEU A 70 36.89 1.79 10.79
CA LEU A 70 37.41 1.00 11.91
C LEU A 70 38.58 1.73 12.60
N ALA A 71 39.63 2.05 11.85
CA ALA A 71 40.81 2.73 12.39
C ALA A 71 40.48 4.16 12.86
N PHE A 72 39.61 4.87 12.14
CA PHE A 72 39.14 6.21 12.52
C PHE A 72 38.45 6.21 13.89
N LEU A 73 37.51 5.29 14.11
CA LEU A 73 36.73 5.19 15.35
C LEU A 73 37.61 4.76 16.53
N TRP A 74 38.44 3.72 16.36
CA TRP A 74 39.33 3.24 17.41
C TRP A 74 40.36 4.29 17.83
N LEU A 75 40.98 4.97 16.86
CA LEU A 75 41.87 6.08 17.17
C LEU A 75 41.11 7.19 17.88
N GLY A 76 39.86 7.45 17.51
CA GLY A 76 39.03 8.44 18.19
C GLY A 76 38.64 8.12 19.62
N ALA A 77 38.38 6.85 19.92
CA ALA A 77 38.07 6.38 21.26
C ALA A 77 39.32 6.39 22.18
N ILE A 78 40.47 5.97 21.66
CA ILE A 78 41.72 5.84 22.43
C ILE A 78 42.38 7.21 22.61
N SER A 79 42.52 8.00 21.53
CA SER A 79 43.17 9.31 21.57
C SER A 79 42.27 10.44 22.09
N PHE A 80 41.10 10.11 22.64
CA PHE A 80 40.15 11.10 23.14
C PHE A 80 40.79 12.03 24.17
N ARG A 81 40.98 13.30 23.79
CA ARG A 81 41.64 14.37 24.57
C ARG A 81 43.11 14.15 24.91
N GLN A 82 43.80 13.23 24.24
CA GLN A 82 45.25 13.09 24.37
C GLN A 82 45.99 14.24 23.67
N GLN A 83 47.18 14.57 24.17
CA GLN A 83 48.10 15.50 23.48
C GLN A 83 48.73 14.85 22.24
N ILE A 84 49.44 15.65 21.43
CA ILE A 84 49.97 15.25 20.12
C ILE A 84 50.80 13.95 20.17
N VAL A 85 51.65 13.80 21.20
CA VAL A 85 52.54 12.64 21.37
C VAL A 85 51.73 11.37 21.71
N GLY A 86 50.79 11.46 22.65
CA GLY A 86 49.90 10.33 22.98
C GLY A 86 49.06 9.89 21.79
N ARG A 87 48.58 10.85 20.99
CA ARG A 87 47.83 10.56 19.76
C ARG A 87 48.70 9.88 18.70
N PHE A 88 49.97 10.24 18.58
CA PHE A 88 50.91 9.57 17.68
C PHE A 88 51.16 8.13 18.10
N VAL A 89 51.45 7.88 19.39
CA VAL A 89 51.58 6.52 19.93
C VAL A 89 50.30 5.71 19.71
N SER A 90 49.14 6.31 19.98
CA SER A 90 47.83 5.66 19.73
C SER A 90 47.62 5.33 18.25
N SER A 91 48.14 6.14 17.33
CA SER A 91 48.04 5.90 15.88
C SER A 91 48.82 4.65 15.49
N ILE A 92 50.04 4.48 16.02
CA ILE A 92 50.87 3.29 15.81
C ILE A 92 50.17 2.06 16.37
N VAL A 93 49.66 2.13 17.60
CA VAL A 93 48.95 1.02 18.24
C VAL A 93 47.71 0.62 17.44
N VAL A 94 46.88 1.58 17.03
CA VAL A 94 45.67 1.30 16.24
C VAL A 94 46.01 0.68 14.89
N PHE A 95 47.05 1.17 14.22
CA PHE A 95 47.50 0.58 12.96
C PHE A 95 47.97 -0.87 13.14
N ILE A 96 48.83 -1.15 14.14
CA ILE A 96 49.31 -2.51 14.43
C ILE A 96 48.14 -3.44 14.75
N VAL A 97 47.21 -3.00 15.59
CA VAL A 97 46.03 -3.80 15.96
C VAL A 97 45.13 -4.06 14.74
N SER A 98 44.93 -3.06 13.88
CA SER A 98 44.13 -3.22 12.66
C SER A 98 44.80 -4.19 11.68
N PHE A 99 46.13 -4.09 11.52
CA PHE A 99 46.92 -5.01 10.70
C PHE A 99 46.88 -6.45 11.24
N SER A 100 46.99 -6.62 12.56
CA SER A 100 46.84 -7.93 13.19
C SER A 100 45.43 -8.48 13.01
N LEU A 101 44.40 -7.63 13.07
CA LEU A 101 43.02 -8.03 12.88
C LEU A 101 42.75 -8.49 11.44
N CYS A 102 43.15 -7.74 10.41
CA CYS A 102 42.97 -8.17 9.01
C CYS A 102 43.69 -9.49 8.73
N SER A 103 44.95 -9.61 9.18
CA SER A 103 45.73 -10.83 9.02
C SER A 103 45.06 -12.03 9.71
N ALA A 104 44.49 -11.82 10.91
CA ALA A 104 43.78 -12.88 11.63
C ALA A 104 42.45 -13.26 10.93
N ILE A 105 41.73 -12.28 10.37
CA ILE A 105 40.50 -12.53 9.60
C ILE A 105 40.82 -13.37 8.36
N GLU A 106 41.81 -12.98 7.57
CA GLU A 106 42.27 -13.70 6.37
C GLU A 106 42.75 -15.12 6.70
N PHE A 107 43.53 -15.28 7.77
CA PHE A 107 43.91 -16.61 8.25
C PHE A 107 42.68 -17.46 8.62
N THR A 108 41.69 -16.85 9.27
CA THR A 108 40.46 -17.54 9.68
C THR A 108 39.61 -17.94 8.47
N GLN A 109 39.57 -17.13 7.42
CA GLN A 109 38.81 -17.42 6.19
C GLN A 109 39.25 -18.71 5.48
N LEU A 110 40.49 -19.18 5.69
CA LEU A 110 40.94 -20.49 5.18
C LEU A 110 40.07 -21.67 5.65
N PHE A 111 39.42 -21.52 6.80
CA PHE A 111 38.50 -22.51 7.37
C PHE A 111 37.06 -22.34 6.88
N PHE A 112 36.75 -21.34 6.04
CA PHE A 112 35.39 -21.01 5.60
C PHE A 112 35.27 -20.93 4.07
N PRO A 113 35.43 -22.04 3.31
CA PRO A 113 35.11 -22.03 1.87
C PRO A 113 33.63 -21.63 1.66
N PRO A 114 33.26 -20.80 0.67
CA PRO A 114 34.00 -20.42 -0.54
C PRO A 114 34.88 -19.16 -0.41
N ARG A 115 35.21 -18.67 0.80
CA ARG A 115 36.05 -17.48 0.96
C ARG A 115 37.44 -17.70 0.35
N THR A 116 37.88 -16.71 -0.42
CA THR A 116 39.21 -16.67 -1.03
C THR A 116 40.10 -15.75 -0.21
N VAL A 117 41.27 -16.25 0.17
CA VAL A 117 42.27 -15.50 0.93
C VAL A 117 43.25 -14.88 -0.03
N SER A 118 43.58 -13.60 0.15
CA SER A 118 44.47 -12.90 -0.79
C SER A 118 45.39 -11.87 -0.14
N LEU A 119 46.58 -11.69 -0.71
CA LEU A 119 47.49 -10.62 -0.29
C LEU A 119 46.93 -9.23 -0.62
N ASN A 120 46.12 -9.13 -1.67
CA ASN A 120 45.49 -7.88 -2.09
C ASN A 120 44.56 -7.34 -1.00
N ASP A 121 43.87 -8.22 -0.28
CA ASP A 121 42.92 -7.86 0.77
C ASP A 121 43.64 -7.37 2.02
N ILE A 122 44.69 -8.07 2.47
CA ILE A 122 45.55 -7.60 3.56
C ILE A 122 46.12 -6.21 3.25
N ILE A 123 46.58 -5.99 2.01
CA ILE A 123 47.12 -4.69 1.57
C ILE A 123 46.01 -3.62 1.56
N ALA A 124 44.84 -3.93 1.00
CA ALA A 124 43.68 -3.04 0.95
C ALA A 124 43.23 -2.60 2.34
N GLU A 125 42.99 -3.55 3.24
CA GLU A 125 42.55 -3.30 4.60
C GLU A 125 43.60 -2.51 5.41
N SER A 126 44.89 -2.82 5.20
CA SER A 126 46.00 -2.07 5.81
C SER A 126 46.07 -0.62 5.32
N LEU A 127 45.90 -0.40 4.01
CA LEU A 127 45.81 0.94 3.43
C LEU A 127 44.59 1.69 3.95
N GLY A 128 43.46 1.00 4.07
CA GLY A 128 42.24 1.50 4.71
C GLY A 128 42.50 1.98 6.13
N ALA A 129 43.21 1.19 6.93
CA ALA A 129 43.57 1.56 8.30
C ALA A 129 44.47 2.80 8.36
N ILE A 130 45.47 2.91 7.48
CA ILE A 130 46.32 4.11 7.37
C ILE A 130 45.48 5.34 7.03
N MET A 131 44.59 5.23 6.03
CA MET A 131 43.70 6.32 5.65
C MET A 131 42.72 6.69 6.76
N GLY A 132 42.21 5.73 7.53
CA GLY A 132 41.37 5.96 8.71
C GLY A 132 42.11 6.74 9.80
N VAL A 133 43.37 6.39 10.07
CA VAL A 133 44.25 7.14 10.98
C VAL A 133 44.44 8.58 10.48
N LEU A 134 44.80 8.77 9.21
CA LEU A 134 44.99 10.10 8.61
C LEU A 134 43.70 10.92 8.63
N ALA A 135 42.56 10.31 8.31
CA ALA A 135 41.25 10.94 8.37
C ALA A 135 40.93 11.41 9.80
N TRP A 136 41.30 10.64 10.83
CA TRP A 136 41.14 11.08 12.21
C TRP A 136 42.01 12.30 12.50
N TRP A 137 43.27 12.32 12.06
CA TRP A 137 44.15 13.48 12.23
C TRP A 137 43.56 14.77 11.64
N ILE A 138 42.98 14.69 10.45
CA ILE A 138 42.40 15.83 9.72
C ILE A 138 41.03 16.23 10.28
N PHE A 139 40.13 15.28 10.49
CA PHE A 139 38.71 15.54 10.76
C PHE A 139 38.27 15.24 12.20
N GLY A 140 39.07 14.52 12.98
CA GLY A 140 38.69 14.00 14.31
C GLY A 140 38.24 15.09 15.29
N LYS A 141 38.90 16.25 15.32
CA LYS A 141 38.46 17.38 16.17
C LYS A 141 37.07 17.89 15.76
N LYS A 142 36.85 18.10 14.45
CA LYS A 142 35.55 18.53 13.91
C LYS A 142 34.47 17.48 14.18
N PHE A 143 34.81 16.20 14.06
CA PHE A 143 33.91 15.08 14.32
C PHE A 143 33.47 15.02 15.79
N ILE A 144 34.41 15.16 16.75
CA ILE A 144 34.06 15.21 18.18
C ILE A 144 33.19 16.43 18.49
N THR A 145 33.54 17.62 17.99
CA THR A 145 32.70 18.82 18.19
C THR A 145 31.31 18.64 17.59
N TRP A 146 31.20 18.01 16.42
CA TRP A 146 29.92 17.69 15.80
C TRP A 146 29.11 16.69 16.63
N LEU A 147 29.75 15.62 17.16
CA LEU A 147 29.11 14.65 18.04
C LEU A 147 28.63 15.27 19.36
N GLU A 148 29.46 16.08 20.00
CA GLU A 148 29.11 16.82 21.22
C GLU A 148 27.93 17.77 20.95
N GLY A 149 27.98 18.52 19.84
CA GLY A 149 26.90 19.42 19.41
C GLY A 149 25.58 18.70 19.13
N TRP A 150 25.63 17.50 18.53
CA TRP A 150 24.45 16.67 18.30
C TRP A 150 23.83 16.17 19.61
N GLN A 151 24.65 15.86 20.61
CA GLN A 151 24.16 15.40 21.92
C GLN A 151 23.52 16.51 22.73
N ILE A 152 24.10 17.71 22.69
CA ILE A 152 23.62 18.89 23.42
C ILE A 152 22.33 19.40 22.77
N ASN A 153 22.31 19.53 21.45
CA ASN A 153 21.19 20.12 20.71
C ASN A 153 20.41 19.06 19.92
N LYS A 154 19.69 18.18 20.64
CA LYS A 154 18.91 17.06 20.06
C LYS A 154 17.77 17.51 19.13
N THR A 155 17.44 18.80 19.09
CA THR A 155 16.45 19.38 18.18
C THR A 155 17.06 19.87 16.87
N SER A 156 18.39 19.95 16.77
CA SER A 156 19.09 20.33 15.54
C SER A 156 18.89 19.28 14.45
N SER A 157 18.50 19.72 13.25
CA SER A 157 18.28 18.85 12.10
C SER A 157 19.53 18.63 11.23
N THR A 158 20.64 19.32 11.54
CA THR A 158 21.89 19.26 10.74
C THR A 158 22.46 17.85 10.65
N PRO A 159 22.60 17.11 11.75
CA PRO A 159 23.15 15.75 11.71
C PRO A 159 22.28 14.83 10.85
N TYR A 160 20.95 14.98 10.93
CA TYR A 160 20.01 14.17 10.16
C TYR A 160 20.09 14.44 8.66
N LEU A 161 20.18 15.72 8.27
CA LEU A 161 20.39 16.11 6.87
C LEU A 161 21.70 15.58 6.30
N GLN A 162 22.80 15.73 7.06
CA GLN A 162 24.12 15.29 6.63
C GLN A 162 24.19 13.77 6.48
N ILE A 163 23.62 13.03 7.44
CA ILE A 163 23.51 11.58 7.34
C ILE A 163 22.64 11.19 6.15
N TYR A 164 21.48 11.82 5.96
CA TYR A 164 20.57 11.51 4.86
C TYR A 164 21.21 11.72 3.48
N LEU A 165 21.78 12.90 3.23
CA LEU A 165 22.45 13.21 1.97
C LEU A 165 23.71 12.35 1.78
N GLY A 166 24.44 12.05 2.86
CA GLY A 166 25.58 11.13 2.82
C GLY A 166 25.18 9.71 2.43
N CYS A 167 24.09 9.19 3.00
CA CYS A 167 23.53 7.89 2.64
C CYS A 167 23.03 7.88 1.19
N MET A 168 22.32 8.92 0.74
CA MET A 168 21.89 9.02 -0.66
C MET A 168 23.09 9.05 -1.60
N PHE A 169 24.09 9.88 -1.33
CA PHE A 169 25.31 9.96 -2.13
C PHE A 169 26.02 8.60 -2.21
N PHE A 170 26.22 7.94 -1.06
CA PHE A 170 26.89 6.63 -1.02
C PHE A 170 26.09 5.56 -1.77
N TYR A 171 24.77 5.54 -1.61
CA TYR A 171 23.89 4.65 -2.37
C TYR A 171 24.01 4.86 -3.88
N SER A 172 24.09 6.11 -4.33
CA SER A 172 24.22 6.43 -5.76
C SER A 172 25.56 6.02 -6.37
N VAL A 173 26.63 5.87 -5.58
CA VAL A 173 27.98 5.55 -6.11
C VAL A 173 28.38 4.08 -5.97
N ILE A 174 27.65 3.26 -5.21
CA ILE A 174 27.82 1.80 -5.16
C ILE A 174 27.55 1.18 -6.54
N PRO A 175 28.30 0.16 -7.01
CA PRO A 175 29.26 -0.68 -6.27
C PRO A 175 30.69 -0.14 -6.20
N LEU A 176 30.92 1.12 -6.57
CA LEU A 176 32.26 1.77 -6.54
C LEU A 176 33.25 1.20 -7.56
N ASP A 177 32.76 0.67 -8.68
CA ASP A 177 33.55 0.34 -9.87
C ASP A 177 33.95 1.61 -10.63
N LEU A 178 34.78 2.43 -9.97
CA LEU A 178 35.18 3.75 -10.45
C LEU A 178 36.01 3.65 -11.75
N THR A 179 35.58 4.39 -12.76
CA THR A 179 36.26 4.56 -14.04
C THR A 179 36.86 5.96 -14.17
N LEU A 180 38.14 6.01 -14.52
CA LEU A 180 38.85 7.24 -14.91
C LEU A 180 39.40 7.15 -16.34
N SER A 181 39.18 6.01 -17.02
CA SER A 181 39.70 5.76 -18.36
C SER A 181 38.79 6.40 -19.41
N PRO A 182 39.30 7.28 -20.29
CA PRO A 182 38.52 7.86 -21.38
C PRO A 182 37.85 6.81 -22.28
N VAL A 183 38.49 5.65 -22.45
CA VAL A 183 37.96 4.54 -23.25
C VAL A 183 36.74 3.90 -22.58
N GLU A 184 36.78 3.70 -21.26
CA GLU A 184 35.65 3.17 -20.48
C GLU A 184 34.46 4.14 -20.49
N PHE A 185 34.70 5.46 -20.42
CA PHE A 185 33.65 6.47 -20.62
C PHE A 185 32.99 6.38 -22.00
N TYR A 186 33.79 6.17 -23.06
CA TYR A 186 33.26 5.98 -24.41
C TYR A 186 32.40 4.72 -24.53
N HIS A 187 32.82 3.60 -23.93
CA HIS A 187 32.02 2.38 -23.87
C HIS A 187 30.71 2.60 -23.11
N LYS A 188 30.77 3.24 -21.94
CA LYS A 188 29.60 3.57 -21.13
C LYS A 188 28.58 4.43 -21.90
N TRP A 189 29.06 5.42 -22.66
CA TRP A 189 28.20 6.24 -23.51
C TRP A 189 27.59 5.42 -24.67
N ARG A 190 28.39 4.61 -25.36
CA ARG A 190 27.93 3.77 -26.48
C ARG A 190 26.90 2.72 -26.05
N GLU A 191 27.02 2.20 -24.84
CA GLU A 191 26.08 1.27 -24.22
C GLU A 191 24.78 1.93 -23.74
N GLY A 192 24.65 3.25 -23.88
CA GLY A 192 23.43 3.98 -23.52
C GLY A 192 23.28 4.24 -22.02
N ARG A 193 24.36 4.13 -21.22
CA ARG A 193 24.35 4.42 -19.78
C ARG A 193 24.60 5.90 -19.45
N VAL A 194 24.75 6.75 -20.47
CA VAL A 194 24.84 8.21 -20.33
C VAL A 194 23.69 8.82 -21.12
N ILE A 195 22.67 9.29 -20.42
CA ILE A 195 21.40 9.74 -20.96
C ILE A 195 21.28 11.24 -20.72
N LEU A 196 21.56 12.02 -21.76
CA LEU A 196 21.51 13.48 -21.70
C LEU A 196 20.13 14.05 -22.05
N LEU A 197 19.31 13.27 -22.76
CA LEU A 197 17.95 13.64 -23.14
C LEU A 197 16.97 13.16 -22.05
N PRO A 198 16.23 14.07 -21.39
CA PRO A 198 15.26 13.71 -20.37
C PRO A 198 14.26 12.67 -20.87
N PHE A 199 13.91 11.72 -19.99
CA PHE A 199 12.92 10.66 -20.19
C PHE A 199 13.28 9.61 -21.27
N TYR A 200 14.45 9.70 -21.90
CA TYR A 200 14.88 8.73 -22.91
C TYR A 200 15.22 7.34 -22.32
N GLY A 201 15.52 7.28 -21.02
CA GLY A 201 15.76 6.05 -20.27
C GLY A 201 14.51 5.22 -19.96
N LEU A 202 13.31 5.80 -20.07
CA LEU A 202 12.03 5.14 -19.82
C LEU A 202 11.66 4.22 -20.98
N LYS A 203 12.08 2.96 -20.89
CA LYS A 203 11.87 1.92 -21.91
C LYS A 203 11.18 0.68 -21.34
N GLY A 204 10.76 0.72 -20.07
CA GLY A 204 10.09 -0.38 -19.41
C GLY A 204 8.59 -0.41 -19.69
N ASP A 205 7.90 -1.33 -19.03
CA ASP A 205 6.44 -1.29 -19.00
C ASP A 205 5.98 -0.06 -18.21
N ALA A 206 4.83 0.51 -18.60
CA ALA A 206 4.32 1.76 -18.03
C ALA A 206 4.24 1.76 -16.49
N PHE A 207 3.97 0.60 -15.87
CA PHE A 207 3.95 0.49 -14.40
C PHE A 207 5.33 0.63 -13.77
N ARG A 208 6.35 0.01 -14.37
CA ARG A 208 7.73 0.05 -13.88
C ARG A 208 8.32 1.46 -14.02
N ASP A 209 8.12 2.08 -15.16
CA ASP A 209 8.59 3.45 -15.42
C ASP A 209 7.95 4.46 -14.46
N VAL A 210 6.66 4.31 -14.16
CA VAL A 210 5.97 5.13 -13.15
C VAL A 210 6.52 4.88 -11.74
N TYR A 211 6.77 3.62 -11.38
CA TYR A 211 7.33 3.26 -10.08
C TYR A 211 8.73 3.84 -9.86
N ASP A 212 9.61 3.72 -10.86
CA ASP A 212 10.97 4.23 -10.82
C ASP A 212 10.94 5.77 -10.66
N CYS A 213 10.14 6.46 -11.48
CA CYS A 213 9.97 7.91 -11.38
C CYS A 213 9.42 8.37 -10.01
N LEU A 214 8.42 7.66 -9.47
CA LEU A 214 7.83 8.00 -8.18
C LEU A 214 8.82 7.79 -7.03
N SER A 215 9.62 6.73 -7.09
CA SER A 215 10.62 6.41 -6.07
C SER A 215 11.65 7.53 -5.95
N ASP A 216 12.15 8.02 -7.08
CA ASP A 216 13.11 9.13 -7.10
C ASP A 216 12.51 10.44 -6.58
N ILE A 217 11.26 10.76 -6.95
CA ILE A 217 10.56 11.94 -6.40
C ILE A 217 10.48 11.83 -4.87
N VAL A 218 10.09 10.67 -4.34
CA VAL A 218 9.90 10.45 -2.90
C VAL A 218 11.20 10.62 -2.12
N LEU A 219 12.33 10.16 -2.65
CA LEU A 219 13.65 10.33 -2.03
C LEU A 219 14.04 11.80 -1.83
N TRP A 220 13.59 12.71 -2.68
CA TRP A 220 13.95 14.12 -2.58
C TRP A 220 12.98 14.97 -1.73
N ILE A 221 11.81 14.46 -1.36
CA ILE A 221 10.82 15.18 -0.52
C ILE A 221 11.36 15.61 0.86
N PRO A 222 12.08 14.77 1.63
CA PRO A 222 12.53 15.13 2.98
C PRO A 222 13.62 16.22 3.01
N VAL A 223 14.34 16.38 1.90
CA VAL A 223 15.56 17.17 1.80
C VAL A 223 15.32 18.68 2.06
N PRO A 224 14.40 19.36 1.37
CA PRO A 224 14.06 20.76 1.70
C PRO A 224 13.58 20.96 3.14
N TRP A 225 12.83 19.99 3.68
CA TRP A 225 12.27 20.07 5.03
C TRP A 225 13.36 20.02 6.10
N LEU A 226 14.36 19.17 5.92
CA LEU A 226 15.53 19.11 6.80
C LEU A 226 16.39 20.38 6.68
N TRP A 227 16.56 20.93 5.47
CA TRP A 227 17.33 22.17 5.25
C TRP A 227 16.68 23.39 5.87
N CYS A 228 15.36 23.54 5.77
CA CYS A 228 14.63 24.67 6.32
C CYS A 228 14.75 24.77 7.86
N LYS A 229 15.09 23.67 8.54
CA LYS A 229 15.32 23.64 9.99
C LYS A 229 16.69 24.17 10.42
N LEU A 230 17.61 24.41 9.47
CA LEU A 230 18.95 24.92 9.74
C LEU A 230 19.01 26.44 9.82
N GLY A 231 18.05 27.11 9.20
CA GLY A 231 17.95 28.56 9.17
C GLY A 231 16.86 29.03 8.21
N PRO A 232 16.48 30.32 8.28
CA PRO A 232 15.45 30.88 7.41
C PRO A 232 15.95 30.98 5.97
N LEU A 233 15.65 29.96 5.16
CA LEU A 233 15.96 29.92 3.73
C LEU A 233 14.72 30.29 2.91
N SER A 234 14.92 31.00 1.79
CA SER A 234 13.83 31.27 0.84
C SER A 234 13.46 30.00 0.08
N LYS A 235 12.23 29.94 -0.47
CA LYS A 235 11.79 28.81 -1.32
C LYS A 235 12.76 28.56 -2.48
N SER A 236 13.25 29.62 -3.11
CA SER A 236 14.21 29.54 -4.22
C SER A 236 15.56 28.96 -3.79
N GLU A 237 16.03 29.31 -2.59
CA GLU A 237 17.31 28.86 -2.06
C GLU A 237 17.27 27.37 -1.69
N LEU A 238 16.14 26.88 -1.17
CA LEU A 238 15.92 25.46 -0.93
C LEU A 238 15.97 24.65 -2.23
N LEU A 239 15.29 25.12 -3.28
CA LEU A 239 15.27 24.44 -4.57
C LEU A 239 16.64 24.45 -5.25
N LYS A 240 17.40 25.54 -5.16
CA LYS A 240 18.78 25.61 -5.66
C LYS A 240 19.69 24.58 -4.99
N ARG A 241 19.53 24.37 -3.68
CA ARG A 241 20.31 23.38 -2.93
C ARG A 241 19.95 21.95 -3.33
N VAL A 242 18.66 21.66 -3.49
CA VAL A 242 18.20 20.36 -4.02
C VAL A 242 18.80 20.10 -5.40
N LEU A 243 18.68 21.08 -6.32
CA LEU A 243 19.25 20.98 -7.66
C LEU A 243 20.75 20.71 -7.61
N PHE A 244 21.51 21.49 -6.84
CA PHE A 244 22.96 21.35 -6.77
C PHE A 244 23.37 20.01 -6.18
N SER A 245 22.65 19.50 -5.16
CA SER A 245 22.89 18.17 -4.61
C SER A 245 22.60 17.07 -5.63
N ALA A 246 21.50 17.16 -6.37
CA ALA A 246 21.16 16.19 -7.41
C ALA A 246 22.21 16.19 -8.53
N VAL A 247 22.62 17.37 -9.01
CA VAL A 247 23.68 17.52 -10.04
C VAL A 247 25.01 16.94 -9.56
N ILE A 248 25.38 17.16 -8.29
CA ILE A 248 26.60 16.56 -7.74
C ILE A 248 26.49 15.04 -7.74
N ILE A 249 25.40 14.48 -7.22
CA ILE A 249 25.21 13.03 -7.19
C ILE A 249 25.33 12.46 -8.60
N GLU A 250 24.64 13.05 -9.57
CA GLU A 250 24.61 12.58 -10.94
C GLU A 250 25.95 12.72 -11.66
N PHE A 251 26.69 13.78 -11.36
CA PHE A 251 28.06 13.94 -11.81
C PHE A 251 28.98 12.84 -11.27
N PHE A 252 28.83 12.43 -10.01
CA PHE A 252 29.61 11.33 -9.45
C PHE A 252 29.18 9.95 -10.01
N GLN A 253 27.89 9.75 -10.31
CA GLN A 253 27.42 8.54 -11.00
C GLN A 253 28.09 8.34 -12.37
N LEU A 254 28.50 9.43 -13.03
CA LEU A 254 29.20 9.35 -14.31
C LEU A 254 30.48 8.50 -14.20
N PHE A 255 31.21 8.64 -13.09
CA PHE A 255 32.46 7.93 -12.82
C PHE A 255 32.27 6.48 -12.34
N VAL A 256 31.04 6.01 -12.15
CA VAL A 256 30.76 4.63 -11.71
C VAL A 256 30.33 3.82 -12.93
N TYR A 257 31.14 2.88 -13.40
CA TYR A 257 30.94 2.25 -14.71
C TYR A 257 29.58 1.51 -14.80
N SER A 258 29.17 0.84 -13.72
CA SER A 258 27.90 0.11 -13.64
C SER A 258 26.66 0.99 -13.57
N ARG A 259 26.78 2.27 -13.19
CA ARG A 259 25.63 3.18 -13.04
C ARG A 259 25.23 3.87 -14.32
N VAL A 260 23.93 4.13 -14.45
CA VAL A 260 23.40 4.99 -15.51
C VAL A 260 23.41 6.43 -14.99
N SER A 261 23.91 7.35 -15.80
CA SER A 261 23.78 8.79 -15.52
C SER A 261 22.66 9.36 -16.38
N ASP A 262 21.57 9.83 -15.75
CA ASP A 262 20.37 10.31 -16.42
C ASP A 262 19.97 11.72 -15.95
N VAL A 263 19.76 12.63 -16.91
CA VAL A 263 19.27 13.99 -16.64
C VAL A 263 17.85 13.97 -16.05
N THR A 264 17.08 12.90 -16.28
CA THR A 264 15.75 12.67 -15.71
C THR A 264 15.78 12.72 -14.18
N ASP A 265 16.78 12.12 -13.55
CA ASP A 265 16.90 12.03 -12.09
C ASP A 265 17.06 13.42 -11.45
N ILE A 266 17.76 14.33 -12.13
CA ILE A 266 17.90 15.73 -11.72
C ILE A 266 16.54 16.46 -11.76
N LEU A 267 15.72 16.19 -12.79
CA LEU A 267 14.38 16.77 -12.90
C LEU A 267 13.42 16.19 -11.86
N LEU A 268 13.47 14.88 -11.62
CA LEU A 268 12.65 14.21 -10.60
C LEU A 268 13.03 14.70 -9.19
N ALA A 269 14.32 14.93 -8.93
CA ALA A 269 14.80 15.54 -7.69
C ALA A 269 14.22 16.94 -7.47
N LEU A 270 14.14 17.77 -8.52
CA LEU A 270 13.51 19.08 -8.46
C LEU A 270 12.01 18.99 -8.14
N VAL A 271 11.29 18.03 -8.75
CA VAL A 271 9.86 17.79 -8.48
C VAL A 271 9.66 17.37 -7.02
N GLY A 272 10.45 16.41 -6.52
CA GLY A 272 10.45 16.00 -5.11
C GLY A 272 10.76 17.17 -4.18
N GLY A 273 11.74 18.00 -4.53
CA GLY A 273 12.09 19.22 -3.81
C GLY A 273 10.93 20.24 -3.76
N PHE A 274 10.21 20.44 -4.86
CA PHE A 274 9.06 21.34 -4.92
C PHE A 274 7.91 20.85 -4.03
N ILE A 275 7.61 19.55 -4.08
CA ILE A 275 6.61 18.91 -3.21
C ILE A 275 7.01 19.08 -1.74
N GLY A 276 8.30 18.83 -1.41
CA GLY A 276 8.84 19.03 -0.07
C GLY A 276 8.68 20.46 0.43
N VAL A 277 8.99 21.47 -0.39
CA VAL A 277 8.78 22.90 -0.04
C VAL A 277 7.29 23.21 0.18
N LYS A 278 6.39 22.66 -0.65
CA LYS A 278 4.95 22.86 -0.50
C LYS A 278 4.43 22.27 0.82
N PHE A 279 4.90 21.09 1.22
CA PHE A 279 4.57 20.49 2.51
C PHE A 279 5.00 21.35 3.70
N ILE A 280 6.16 22.03 3.61
CA ILE A 280 6.59 22.99 4.65
C ILE A 280 5.59 24.14 4.78
N VAL A 281 5.15 24.72 3.66
CA VAL A 281 4.20 25.85 3.64
C VAL A 281 2.84 25.46 4.22
N LEU A 282 2.29 24.30 3.80
CA LEU A 282 1.03 23.77 4.32
C LEU A 282 1.07 23.53 5.84
N ASN A 283 2.20 23.04 6.36
CA ASN A 283 2.38 22.81 7.78
C ASN A 283 2.51 24.12 8.59
N SER A 284 3.03 25.19 7.99
CA SER A 284 3.07 26.53 8.63
C SER A 284 1.71 27.22 8.69
N THR A 285 0.80 26.99 7.75
CA THR A 285 -0.50 27.67 7.67
C THR A 285 -1.68 26.89 8.26
N GLY A 286 -1.59 25.55 8.36
CA GLY A 286 -2.76 24.69 8.68
C GLY A 286 -2.86 24.13 10.11
N LEU A 287 -1.85 24.31 10.97
CA LEU A 287 -1.80 23.70 12.31
C LEU A 287 -1.90 24.70 13.46
N ALA A 288 -2.44 25.90 13.19
CA ALA A 288 -2.72 26.93 14.20
C ALA A 288 -3.98 26.64 15.05
N PHE A 289 -4.71 25.54 14.80
CA PHE A 289 -6.00 25.25 15.46
C PHE A 289 -5.96 24.31 16.67
N TYR A 290 -4.80 23.83 17.12
CA TYR A 290 -4.75 22.90 18.27
C TYR A 290 -3.77 23.36 19.34
N GLY A 291 -4.29 24.08 20.33
CA GLY A 291 -3.52 24.62 21.45
C GLY A 291 -4.36 24.97 22.67
N SER A 292 -5.38 24.18 23.01
CA SER A 292 -6.04 24.25 24.32
C SER A 292 -5.99 22.89 25.02
N ASN A 293 -5.45 22.87 26.25
CA ASN A 293 -5.15 21.68 27.05
C ASN A 293 -6.38 21.01 27.70
N SER A 294 -7.60 21.47 27.44
CA SER A 294 -8.83 20.91 28.04
C SER A 294 -9.52 19.80 27.24
N ASP A 295 -9.19 19.62 25.95
CA ASP A 295 -9.88 18.66 25.05
C ASP A 295 -9.13 17.31 24.83
N LEU A 296 -8.05 17.08 25.59
CA LEU A 296 -7.07 16.02 25.32
C LEU A 296 -7.60 14.59 25.51
N ASN A 297 -8.52 14.34 26.46
CA ASN A 297 -8.97 12.97 26.74
C ASN A 297 -9.92 12.38 25.68
N HIS A 298 -10.66 13.22 24.94
CA HIS A 298 -11.60 12.75 23.91
C HIS A 298 -10.90 12.49 22.57
N HIS A 299 -9.78 13.17 22.30
CA HIS A 299 -9.02 13.06 21.06
C HIS A 299 -8.08 11.85 21.02
N GLU A 300 -7.64 11.32 22.16
CA GLU A 300 -6.70 10.19 22.25
C GLU A 300 -7.25 8.88 21.63
N ARG A 301 -8.56 8.62 21.75
CA ARG A 301 -9.19 7.41 21.18
C ARG A 301 -9.31 7.46 19.65
N HIS A 302 -9.40 8.66 19.08
CA HIS A 302 -9.47 8.87 17.62
C HIS A 302 -8.12 8.67 16.93
N TYR A 303 -7.02 9.09 17.56
CA TYR A 303 -5.66 8.90 17.03
C TYR A 303 -5.26 7.43 16.92
N VAL A 304 -5.59 6.61 17.93
CA VAL A 304 -5.29 5.17 17.91
C VAL A 304 -5.98 4.50 16.71
N LEU A 305 -7.24 4.84 16.44
CA LEU A 305 -7.99 4.20 15.36
C LEU A 305 -7.57 4.67 13.97
N TYR A 306 -7.31 5.98 13.77
CA TYR A 306 -6.72 6.44 12.52
C TYR A 306 -5.36 5.79 12.28
N ALA A 307 -4.55 5.63 13.33
CA ALA A 307 -3.30 4.93 13.23
C ALA A 307 -3.50 3.44 12.91
N CYS A 308 -4.46 2.73 13.51
CA CYS A 308 -4.80 1.36 13.12
C CYS A 308 -5.25 1.26 11.65
N LEU A 309 -6.00 2.23 11.15
CA LEU A 309 -6.45 2.26 9.75
C LEU A 309 -5.29 2.52 8.80
N VAL A 310 -4.43 3.49 9.10
CA VAL A 310 -3.22 3.76 8.31
C VAL A 310 -2.26 2.57 8.39
N TYR A 311 -2.18 1.89 9.54
CA TYR A 311 -1.42 0.66 9.73
C TYR A 311 -1.94 -0.43 8.80
N PHE A 312 -3.25 -0.70 8.82
CA PHE A 312 -3.87 -1.72 7.98
C PHE A 312 -3.70 -1.41 6.49
N LEU A 313 -3.92 -0.16 6.07
CA LEU A 313 -3.66 0.26 4.68
C LEU A 313 -2.19 0.05 4.30
N TRP A 314 -1.27 0.33 5.20
CA TRP A 314 0.16 0.13 4.94
C TRP A 314 0.56 -1.36 4.89
N VAL A 315 -0.06 -2.23 5.71
CA VAL A 315 0.07 -3.70 5.58
C VAL A 315 -0.33 -4.15 4.18
N LEU A 316 -1.37 -3.56 3.60
CA LEU A 316 -1.81 -3.91 2.25
C LEU A 316 -0.87 -3.39 1.18
N VAL A 317 -0.29 -2.20 1.35
CA VAL A 317 0.76 -1.70 0.45
C VAL A 317 1.98 -2.61 0.48
N VAL A 318 2.44 -3.00 1.67
CA VAL A 318 3.57 -3.92 1.82
C VAL A 318 3.23 -5.30 1.24
N GLY A 319 2.05 -5.84 1.53
CA GLY A 319 1.59 -7.10 0.94
C GLY A 319 1.52 -7.03 -0.58
N PHE A 320 1.05 -5.93 -1.15
CA PHE A 320 1.04 -5.71 -2.59
C PHE A 320 2.47 -5.67 -3.15
N VAL A 321 3.39 -4.92 -2.57
CA VAL A 321 4.76 -4.79 -3.13
C VAL A 321 5.59 -6.06 -2.92
N PHE A 322 5.52 -6.67 -1.73
CA PHE A 322 6.44 -7.74 -1.31
C PHE A 322 5.98 -9.11 -1.81
N LEU A 323 4.68 -9.31 -2.03
CA LEU A 323 4.11 -10.58 -2.50
C LEU A 323 3.98 -10.67 -4.02
N TYR A 324 4.42 -9.67 -4.77
CA TYR A 324 4.53 -9.75 -6.23
C TYR A 324 5.56 -10.84 -6.62
N PRO A 325 5.30 -11.72 -7.62
CA PRO A 325 4.26 -11.66 -8.66
C PRO A 325 2.88 -12.31 -8.34
N TYR A 326 2.58 -12.61 -7.07
CA TYR A 326 1.31 -13.19 -6.59
C TYR A 326 0.98 -14.60 -7.11
N ASP A 327 1.97 -15.32 -7.63
CA ASP A 327 1.90 -16.70 -8.12
C ASP A 327 2.09 -17.71 -6.97
N PHE A 328 1.09 -17.77 -6.07
CA PHE A 328 1.16 -18.62 -4.89
C PHE A 328 1.05 -20.12 -5.21
N GLU A 329 2.09 -20.87 -4.88
CA GLU A 329 2.16 -22.33 -4.97
C GLU A 329 2.09 -22.95 -3.56
N TRP A 330 0.91 -23.46 -3.21
CA TRP A 330 0.66 -24.10 -1.91
C TRP A 330 1.14 -25.55 -1.89
N SER A 331 2.46 -25.75 -1.73
CA SER A 331 3.09 -27.08 -1.67
C SER A 331 3.62 -27.43 -0.28
N TYR A 332 3.28 -28.63 0.21
CA TYR A 332 3.78 -29.17 1.48
C TYR A 332 5.32 -29.29 1.50
N LEU A 333 5.95 -29.57 0.35
CA LEU A 333 7.41 -29.69 0.22
C LEU A 333 8.15 -28.37 0.51
N LYS A 334 7.56 -27.22 0.15
CA LYS A 334 8.13 -25.89 0.48
C LYS A 334 8.05 -25.60 1.97
N LEU A 335 6.98 -26.04 2.64
CA LEU A 335 6.82 -25.89 4.08
C LEU A 335 7.85 -26.70 4.86
N SER A 336 8.14 -27.94 4.45
CA SER A 336 9.16 -28.78 5.10
C SER A 336 10.59 -28.29 4.92
N ALA A 337 10.90 -27.58 3.83
CA ALA A 337 12.22 -27.00 3.56
C ALA A 337 12.39 -25.57 4.12
N TRP A 338 11.35 -25.01 4.73
CA TRP A 338 11.35 -23.62 5.20
C TRP A 338 12.33 -23.37 6.33
N SER A 339 12.38 -24.25 7.34
CA SER A 339 13.24 -24.07 8.51
C SER A 339 14.70 -23.90 8.11
N ASP A 340 15.14 -24.66 7.10
CA ASP A 340 16.52 -24.70 6.64
C ASP A 340 16.89 -23.47 5.81
N ASN A 341 15.91 -22.79 5.22
CA ASN A 341 16.10 -21.57 4.44
C ASN A 341 15.93 -20.31 5.29
N PHE A 342 14.96 -20.29 6.20
CA PHE A 342 14.61 -19.15 7.04
C PHE A 342 15.63 -18.93 8.16
N LEU A 343 16.09 -19.99 8.82
CA LEU A 343 17.08 -19.92 9.91
C LEU A 343 18.53 -19.94 9.42
N ARG A 344 18.76 -19.57 8.16
CA ARG A 344 20.13 -19.40 7.65
C ARG A 344 20.86 -18.30 8.41
N VAL A 345 22.18 -18.32 8.30
CA VAL A 345 23.03 -17.30 8.88
C VAL A 345 22.65 -15.93 8.30
N PRO A 346 22.48 -14.88 9.13
CA PRO A 346 22.12 -13.56 8.62
C PRO A 346 23.04 -13.08 7.49
N PHE A 347 22.47 -12.37 6.51
CA PHE A 347 23.12 -11.91 5.27
C PHE A 347 23.60 -13.02 4.31
N TYR A 348 23.26 -14.29 4.53
CA TYR A 348 23.62 -15.38 3.60
C TYR A 348 23.11 -15.13 2.18
N ALA A 349 21.82 -14.78 2.01
CA ALA A 349 21.25 -14.53 0.69
C ALA A 349 21.88 -13.30 0.01
N TYR A 350 22.25 -12.29 0.80
CA TYR A 350 22.84 -11.04 0.33
C TYR A 350 24.28 -11.24 -0.15
N TYR A 351 25.01 -12.20 0.42
CA TYR A 351 26.38 -12.53 0.03
C TYR A 351 26.49 -13.06 -1.41
N TYR A 352 25.50 -13.84 -1.88
CA TYR A 352 25.51 -14.42 -3.23
C TYR A 352 24.87 -13.50 -4.29
N GLY A 353 24.28 -12.37 -3.87
CA GLY A 353 23.75 -11.36 -4.78
C GLY A 353 24.83 -10.34 -5.20
N THR A 354 24.49 -9.47 -6.16
CA THR A 354 25.34 -8.31 -6.44
C THR A 354 25.25 -7.31 -5.27
N GLU A 355 26.33 -6.58 -5.00
CA GLU A 355 26.40 -5.60 -3.91
C GLU A 355 25.30 -4.54 -4.05
N TYR A 356 25.05 -4.14 -5.29
CA TYR A 356 23.98 -3.20 -5.62
C TYR A 356 22.59 -3.74 -5.26
N ARG A 357 22.30 -4.99 -5.64
CA ARG A 357 21.02 -5.63 -5.33
C ARG A 357 20.88 -5.81 -3.83
N ALA A 358 21.91 -6.31 -3.16
CA ALA A 358 21.94 -6.49 -1.71
C ALA A 358 21.60 -5.20 -0.98
N ILE A 359 22.25 -4.08 -1.33
CA ILE A 359 22.01 -2.79 -0.67
C ILE A 359 20.62 -2.24 -1.02
N THR A 360 20.18 -2.40 -2.26
CA THR A 360 18.83 -1.98 -2.67
C THR A 360 17.76 -2.75 -1.89
N GLU A 361 17.90 -4.06 -1.72
CA GLU A 361 17.01 -4.86 -0.88
C GLU A 361 17.06 -4.41 0.59
N VAL A 362 18.24 -4.14 1.16
CA VAL A 362 18.35 -3.58 2.52
C VAL A 362 17.54 -2.29 2.66
N PHE A 363 17.73 -1.34 1.75
CA PHE A 363 16.96 -0.09 1.76
C PHE A 363 15.47 -0.35 1.56
N HIS A 364 15.10 -1.23 0.64
CA HIS A 364 13.72 -1.56 0.33
C HIS A 364 12.99 -2.10 1.56
N LYS A 365 13.57 -3.09 2.25
CA LYS A 365 13.03 -3.67 3.50
C LYS A 365 12.93 -2.64 4.63
N VAL A 366 14.00 -1.87 4.87
CA VAL A 366 14.06 -0.88 5.95
C VAL A 366 13.07 0.27 5.71
N LEU A 367 13.06 0.85 4.50
CA LEU A 367 12.23 2.03 4.19
C LEU A 367 10.75 1.71 4.21
N PHE A 368 10.32 0.56 3.69
CA PHE A 368 8.91 0.16 3.71
C PHE A 368 8.39 -0.15 5.11
N PHE A 369 9.27 -0.46 6.08
CA PHE A 369 8.86 -0.68 7.46
C PHE A 369 8.96 0.55 8.37
N ILE A 370 9.65 1.63 7.97
CA ILE A 370 9.65 2.91 8.71
C ILE A 370 8.22 3.43 8.98
N PRO A 371 7.28 3.45 8.02
CA PRO A 371 5.92 3.92 8.27
C PRO A 371 5.20 3.13 9.37
N PHE A 372 5.38 1.81 9.48
CA PHE A 372 4.81 1.05 10.60
C PHE A 372 5.30 1.58 11.95
N GLY A 373 6.60 1.85 12.05
CA GLY A 373 7.21 2.50 13.22
C GLY A 373 6.61 3.85 13.56
N VAL A 374 6.40 4.68 12.55
CA VAL A 374 5.79 6.01 12.70
C VAL A 374 4.34 5.90 13.16
N ILE A 375 3.57 5.03 12.52
CA ILE A 375 2.15 4.81 12.81
C ILE A 375 1.99 4.29 14.24
N VAL A 376 2.75 3.26 14.62
CA VAL A 376 2.78 2.70 15.98
C VAL A 376 3.22 3.78 16.99
N GLY A 377 4.25 4.57 16.67
CA GLY A 377 4.72 5.66 17.53
C GLY A 377 3.67 6.75 17.78
N TYR A 378 2.83 7.08 16.79
CA TYR A 378 1.72 8.02 16.94
C TYR A 378 0.50 7.37 17.61
N ALA A 379 0.16 6.12 17.27
CA ALA A 379 -0.95 5.36 17.84
C ALA A 379 -0.81 5.22 19.36
N PHE A 380 0.39 4.84 19.82
CA PHE A 380 0.67 4.53 21.22
C PHE A 380 1.33 5.69 21.98
N ARG A 381 1.37 6.89 21.38
CA ARG A 381 1.83 8.12 22.05
C ARG A 381 1.09 8.43 23.37
N PRO A 382 -0.24 8.19 23.50
CA PRO A 382 -0.97 8.34 24.77
C PRO A 382 -0.65 7.22 25.77
N ALA A 383 -0.45 5.99 25.27
CA ALA A 383 -0.14 4.80 26.06
C ALA A 383 1.32 4.76 26.56
N ASN A 384 2.18 5.68 26.11
CA ASN A 384 3.60 5.81 26.44
C ASN A 384 3.88 6.13 27.93
N LYS A 385 2.85 6.15 28.78
CA LYS A 385 2.95 6.19 30.24
C LYS A 385 2.96 4.80 30.91
N GLY A 386 2.63 3.71 30.20
CA GLY A 386 2.55 2.35 30.76
C GLY A 386 3.64 1.40 30.27
N ARG A 387 4.12 0.49 31.15
CA ARG A 387 5.12 -0.55 30.84
C ARG A 387 4.70 -1.50 29.70
N LEU A 388 3.39 -1.66 29.44
CA LEU A 388 2.85 -2.54 28.39
C LEU A 388 3.07 -2.02 26.96
N ALA A 389 3.09 -0.70 26.74
CA ALA A 389 3.29 -0.13 25.40
C ALA A 389 4.68 -0.49 24.84
N ILE A 390 5.68 -0.63 25.71
CA ILE A 390 7.06 -1.02 25.36
C ILE A 390 7.12 -2.43 24.74
N PHE A 391 6.18 -3.32 25.08
CA PHE A 391 6.14 -4.69 24.57
C PHE A 391 5.22 -4.86 23.36
N ILE A 392 4.05 -4.20 23.35
CA ILE A 392 3.07 -4.32 22.25
C ILE A 392 3.63 -3.75 20.94
N MET A 393 4.38 -2.64 21.02
CA MET A 393 4.92 -1.95 19.84
C MET A 393 5.92 -2.81 19.02
N PRO A 394 7.03 -3.32 19.58
CA PRO A 394 7.92 -4.20 18.83
C PRO A 394 7.21 -5.49 18.39
N PHE A 395 6.29 -6.02 19.20
CA PHE A 395 5.52 -7.21 18.84
C PHE A 395 4.69 -7.02 17.56
N THR A 396 4.01 -5.89 17.38
CA THR A 396 3.23 -5.61 16.16
C THR A 396 4.09 -5.55 14.90
N ILE A 397 5.26 -4.90 14.98
CA ILE A 397 6.19 -4.77 13.85
C ILE A 397 6.80 -6.14 13.51
N ILE A 398 7.26 -6.88 14.52
CA ILE A 398 7.83 -8.23 14.36
C ILE A 398 6.79 -9.19 13.76
N PHE A 399 5.55 -9.17 14.25
CA PHE A 399 4.50 -10.05 13.74
C PHE A 399 4.15 -9.76 12.29
N THR A 400 4.19 -8.48 11.89
CA THR A 400 3.93 -8.07 10.51
C THR A 400 5.06 -8.51 9.58
N ALA A 401 6.32 -8.30 10.00
CA ALA A 401 7.50 -8.77 9.27
C ALA A 401 7.48 -10.30 9.07
N LEU A 402 7.26 -11.05 10.15
CA LEU A 402 7.12 -12.51 10.09
C LEU A 402 5.96 -12.96 9.19
N GLY A 403 4.82 -12.25 9.23
CA GLY A 403 3.67 -12.55 8.38
C GLY A 403 3.97 -12.38 6.89
N VAL A 404 4.68 -11.31 6.52
CA VAL A 404 5.10 -11.06 5.13
C VAL A 404 6.09 -12.15 4.67
N GLU A 405 7.09 -12.48 5.47
CA GLU A 405 8.09 -13.50 5.07
C GLU A 405 7.56 -14.92 5.12
N PHE A 406 6.54 -15.18 5.94
CA PHE A 406 5.80 -16.43 5.89
C PHE A 406 4.99 -16.56 4.60
N LEU A 407 4.36 -15.49 4.12
CA LEU A 407 3.60 -15.52 2.87
C LEU A 407 4.50 -15.64 1.64
N GLN A 408 5.70 -15.03 1.67
CA GLN A 408 6.68 -15.16 0.59
C GLN A 408 7.18 -16.60 0.37
N LEU A 409 7.11 -17.47 1.38
CA LEU A 409 7.45 -18.89 1.24
C LEU A 409 6.71 -19.58 0.09
N PHE A 410 5.47 -19.16 -0.15
CA PHE A 410 4.60 -19.77 -1.14
C PHE A 410 4.84 -19.23 -2.55
N LEU A 411 5.76 -18.27 -2.74
CA LEU A 411 6.08 -17.70 -4.05
C LEU A 411 7.34 -18.37 -4.64
N PRO A 412 7.34 -18.82 -5.91
CA PRO A 412 8.42 -19.60 -6.50
C PRO A 412 9.74 -18.82 -6.69
N ASN A 413 9.68 -17.49 -6.82
CA ASN A 413 10.85 -16.64 -7.08
C ASN A 413 11.32 -15.80 -5.86
N LYS A 414 10.80 -16.09 -4.66
CA LYS A 414 11.12 -15.36 -3.42
C LYS A 414 11.75 -16.30 -2.40
N ASN A 415 12.76 -15.82 -1.70
CA ASN A 415 13.41 -16.55 -0.62
C ASN A 415 13.08 -15.86 0.71
N SER A 416 12.52 -16.62 1.64
CA SER A 416 12.26 -16.17 3.01
C SER A 416 13.54 -16.30 3.83
N ASP A 417 14.07 -15.20 4.38
CA ASP A 417 15.32 -15.14 5.15
C ASP A 417 15.09 -14.34 6.45
N ILE A 418 15.61 -14.82 7.59
CA ILE A 418 15.56 -14.10 8.87
C ILE A 418 16.20 -12.71 8.80
N THR A 419 17.18 -12.52 7.91
CA THR A 419 17.82 -11.23 7.63
C THR A 419 16.80 -10.18 7.26
N ASP A 420 15.82 -10.52 6.42
CA ASP A 420 14.81 -9.58 5.96
C ASP A 420 13.92 -9.15 7.13
N VAL A 421 13.49 -10.09 7.98
CA VAL A 421 12.73 -9.79 9.20
C VAL A 421 13.53 -8.86 10.12
N ILE A 422 14.83 -9.08 10.30
CA ILE A 422 15.70 -8.21 11.12
C ILE A 422 15.73 -6.78 10.54
N LEU A 423 15.88 -6.64 9.23
CA LEU A 423 15.94 -5.35 8.54
C LEU A 423 14.60 -4.62 8.60
N GLU A 424 13.49 -5.33 8.40
CA GLU A 424 12.13 -4.81 8.52
C GLU A 424 11.83 -4.32 9.94
N VAL A 425 12.17 -5.10 10.96
CA VAL A 425 12.03 -4.71 12.37
C VAL A 425 12.90 -3.49 12.68
N PHE A 426 14.12 -3.43 12.14
CA PHE A 426 15.00 -2.27 12.27
C PHE A 426 14.38 -1.01 11.64
N GLY A 427 13.80 -1.13 10.44
CA GLY A 427 13.06 -0.05 9.79
C GLY A 427 11.90 0.47 10.65
N GLY A 428 11.08 -0.44 11.18
CA GLY A 428 10.01 -0.08 12.11
C GLY A 428 10.53 0.59 13.39
N TYR A 429 11.66 0.15 13.93
CA TYR A 429 12.28 0.81 15.09
C TYR A 429 12.77 2.23 14.76
N LEU A 430 13.36 2.46 13.58
CA LEU A 430 13.78 3.78 13.12
C LEU A 430 12.58 4.74 13.01
N GLY A 431 11.48 4.29 12.40
CA GLY A 431 10.24 5.07 12.30
C GLY A 431 9.70 5.51 13.66
N TYR A 432 9.76 4.63 14.67
CA TYR A 432 9.39 4.97 16.03
C TYR A 432 10.30 6.06 16.65
N ILE A 433 11.61 5.97 16.45
CA ILE A 433 12.57 7.00 16.92
C ILE A 433 12.26 8.35 16.29
N VAL A 434 11.89 8.38 15.02
CA VAL A 434 11.51 9.61 14.30
C VAL A 434 10.36 10.32 15.03
N VAL A 435 9.29 9.61 15.40
CA VAL A 435 8.16 10.19 16.14
C VAL A 435 8.57 10.70 17.52
N LYS A 436 9.43 9.97 18.23
CA LYS A 436 9.90 10.38 19.56
C LYS A 436 10.72 11.67 19.53
N LYS A 437 11.47 11.91 18.44
CA LYS A 437 12.36 13.06 18.30
C LYS A 437 11.72 14.26 17.62
N LEU A 438 10.69 14.06 16.77
CA LEU A 438 9.96 15.15 16.12
C LEU A 438 8.88 15.73 17.04
N LYS A 439 9.25 16.73 17.86
CA LYS A 439 8.28 17.68 18.40
C LYS A 439 7.83 18.62 17.26
N PRO A 440 6.53 18.94 17.13
CA PRO A 440 6.09 19.97 16.19
C PRO A 440 6.68 21.31 16.61
N VAL A 441 7.63 21.83 15.82
CA VAL A 441 8.21 23.17 15.98
C VAL A 441 7.44 24.11 15.05
N ARG A 442 7.01 25.28 15.54
CA ARG A 442 6.37 26.31 14.68
C ARG A 442 7.39 26.82 13.66
N PHE A 443 7.00 26.85 12.39
CA PHE A 443 7.86 27.28 11.28
C PHE A 443 7.45 28.69 10.82
N SER A 444 8.44 29.56 10.61
CA SER A 444 8.25 30.82 9.88
C SER A 444 9.17 30.84 8.65
N LEU A 445 8.56 30.76 7.46
CA LEU A 445 9.24 31.17 6.23
C LEU A 445 9.21 32.70 6.19
N ARG A 446 10.27 33.35 5.66
CA ARG A 446 10.25 34.80 5.41
C ARG A 446 9.19 35.09 4.34
N GLU A 447 8.00 35.52 4.75
CA GLU A 447 7.04 36.19 3.88
C GLU A 447 7.36 37.68 3.84
N HIS A 448 7.26 38.29 2.65
CA HIS A 448 7.30 39.75 2.53
C HIS A 448 6.08 40.32 3.26
N GLU A 449 6.36 41.17 4.26
CA GLU A 449 5.36 41.85 5.09
C GLU A 449 4.33 42.60 4.24
N ASN A 450 3.06 42.23 4.37
CA ASN A 450 1.93 43.10 4.01
C ASN A 450 1.15 43.41 5.29
N TYR A 451 1.54 44.52 5.90
CA TYR A 451 0.97 45.13 7.10
C TYR A 451 -0.39 45.75 6.74
N GLN A 452 -1.53 45.09 7.01
CA GLN A 452 -2.84 45.74 7.24
C GLN A 452 -4.08 44.84 7.44
N LYS A 453 -3.98 43.50 7.41
CA LYS A 453 -5.18 42.63 7.47
C LYS A 453 -5.56 42.05 8.83
N ASP A 454 -4.65 42.11 9.82
CA ASP A 454 -4.87 41.41 11.09
C ASP A 454 -5.74 42.16 12.10
N ASP A 455 -5.94 43.48 11.96
CA ASP A 455 -6.69 44.25 12.96
C ASP A 455 -8.23 44.12 12.82
N PHE A 456 -8.72 43.64 11.67
CA PHE A 456 -10.17 43.50 11.43
C PHE A 456 -10.74 42.15 11.92
N LEU A 457 -9.93 41.08 11.91
CA LEU A 457 -10.36 39.73 12.35
C LEU A 457 -10.43 39.57 13.87
N THR A 458 -9.63 40.33 14.62
CA THR A 458 -9.62 40.34 16.09
C THR A 458 -10.82 41.05 16.69
N VAL A 459 -11.46 41.96 15.95
CA VAL A 459 -12.66 42.69 16.41
C VAL A 459 -13.92 41.86 16.18
N VAL A 460 -14.03 41.15 15.06
CA VAL A 460 -15.19 40.28 14.76
C VAL A 460 -15.27 39.09 15.71
N SER A 461 -14.12 38.47 16.03
CA SER A 461 -14.05 37.32 16.95
C SER A 461 -14.39 37.67 18.40
N ARG A 462 -14.18 38.92 18.86
CA ARG A 462 -14.61 39.37 20.19
C ARG A 462 -16.10 39.69 20.27
N LEU A 463 -16.73 40.05 19.15
CA LEU A 463 -18.18 40.30 19.11
C LEU A 463 -18.95 38.97 19.11
N GLU A 464 -18.47 37.94 18.41
CA GLU A 464 -19.13 36.61 18.38
C GLU A 464 -19.01 35.86 19.71
N ALA A 465 -17.94 36.09 20.49
CA ALA A 465 -17.74 35.43 21.79
C ALA A 465 -18.70 35.89 22.89
N ASN A 466 -19.26 37.10 22.79
CA ASN A 466 -20.16 37.66 23.81
C ASN A 466 -21.65 37.32 23.58
N PHE A 467 -22.00 36.58 22.52
CA PHE A 467 -23.39 36.18 22.22
C PHE A 467 -23.66 34.67 22.36
N ALA A 468 -22.69 33.89 22.86
CA ALA A 468 -22.77 32.42 22.91
C ALA A 468 -22.94 31.84 24.34
N GLU A 469 -23.46 32.61 25.30
CA GLU A 469 -23.96 32.09 26.57
C GLU A 469 -25.47 31.92 26.53
N ASP A 470 -25.95 30.99 25.69
CA ASP A 470 -27.16 30.23 26.00
C ASP A 470 -27.32 29.05 25.02
N SER A 471 -27.29 27.81 25.53
CA SER A 471 -28.11 26.66 25.09
C SER A 471 -27.47 25.27 25.30
N SER A 472 -27.91 24.60 26.38
CA SER A 472 -28.65 23.32 26.34
C SER A 472 -27.96 22.00 25.84
N PRO A 473 -28.56 20.82 26.09
CA PRO A 473 -27.89 19.50 26.21
C PRO A 473 -27.55 18.80 24.88
N LYS A 474 -27.09 19.53 23.85
CA LYS A 474 -26.66 18.95 22.55
C LYS A 474 -25.30 18.25 22.61
N ASN A 475 -24.41 18.66 23.52
CA ASN A 475 -23.03 18.14 23.55
C ASN A 475 -22.92 16.67 24.01
N ARG A 476 -23.89 16.13 24.77
CA ARG A 476 -23.88 14.70 25.18
C ARG A 476 -24.26 13.72 24.07
N LEU A 477 -24.99 14.14 23.03
CA LEU A 477 -25.38 13.27 21.92
C LEU A 477 -24.27 13.12 20.85
N ILE A 478 -23.31 14.06 20.82
CA ILE A 478 -22.23 14.08 19.83
C ILE A 478 -21.12 13.06 20.19
N GLU A 479 -20.84 12.85 21.48
CA GLU A 479 -19.79 11.92 21.95
C GLU A 479 -20.10 10.43 21.65
N LYS A 480 -21.37 10.03 21.61
CA LYS A 480 -21.76 8.62 21.34
C LYS A 480 -21.67 8.24 19.84
N ASN A 481 -21.63 9.22 18.94
CA ASN A 481 -21.65 9.03 17.49
C ASN A 481 -20.27 8.90 16.84
N SER A 482 -19.19 9.41 17.45
CA SER A 482 -17.86 9.42 16.81
C SER A 482 -17.20 8.02 16.78
N THR A 483 -17.28 7.25 17.88
CA THR A 483 -16.75 5.88 17.99
C THR A 483 -17.33 4.92 16.93
N ASN A 484 -18.60 5.14 16.58
CA ASN A 484 -19.36 4.36 15.61
C ASN A 484 -18.98 4.64 14.15
N ARG A 485 -18.49 5.84 13.84
CA ARG A 485 -18.06 6.25 12.49
C ARG A 485 -16.77 5.56 12.05
N HIS A 486 -15.94 5.20 13.02
CA HIS A 486 -14.59 4.69 12.86
C HIS A 486 -14.50 3.18 12.65
N VAL A 487 -15.24 2.41 13.47
CA VAL A 487 -15.52 0.99 13.18
C VAL A 487 -16.20 0.86 11.83
N GLY A 488 -17.09 1.82 11.52
CA GLY A 488 -17.61 1.98 10.18
C GLY A 488 -16.49 2.03 9.14
N LEU A 489 -15.65 3.06 9.14
CA LEU A 489 -14.62 3.24 8.11
C LEU A 489 -13.72 1.99 7.93
N LEU A 490 -13.37 1.28 9.01
CA LEU A 490 -12.64 0.01 8.93
C LEU A 490 -13.44 -1.10 8.23
N LEU A 491 -14.73 -1.24 8.54
CA LEU A 491 -15.62 -2.17 7.83
C LEU A 491 -15.80 -1.78 6.36
N ALA A 492 -15.81 -0.48 6.04
CA ALA A 492 -15.88 -0.01 4.65
C ALA A 492 -14.61 -0.36 3.86
N VAL A 493 -13.45 -0.11 4.45
CA VAL A 493 -12.18 -0.46 3.83
C VAL A 493 -12.07 -1.99 3.69
N GLY A 494 -12.39 -2.74 4.75
CA GLY A 494 -12.44 -4.21 4.71
C GLY A 494 -13.43 -4.75 3.67
N SER A 495 -14.59 -4.08 3.48
CA SER A 495 -15.56 -4.46 2.46
C SER A 495 -15.00 -4.34 1.04
N VAL A 496 -14.23 -3.27 0.75
CA VAL A 496 -13.60 -3.09 -0.58
C VAL A 496 -12.59 -4.20 -0.86
N PHE A 497 -11.76 -4.55 0.14
CA PHE A 497 -10.78 -5.62 -0.01
C PHE A 497 -11.40 -7.01 -0.11
N MET A 498 -12.46 -7.30 0.64
CA MET A 498 -13.23 -8.55 0.48
C MET A 498 -13.85 -8.66 -0.92
N THR A 499 -14.45 -7.58 -1.42
CA THR A 499 -15.01 -7.51 -2.78
C THR A 499 -13.94 -7.53 -3.87
N PHE A 500 -12.66 -7.31 -3.54
CA PHE A 500 -11.53 -7.46 -4.47
C PHE A 500 -10.91 -8.87 -4.43
N GLY A 501 -10.75 -9.45 -3.25
CA GLY A 501 -10.23 -10.81 -3.08
C GLY A 501 -11.14 -11.88 -3.67
N VAL A 502 -12.47 -11.69 -3.61
CA VAL A 502 -13.43 -12.65 -4.19
C VAL A 502 -13.28 -12.77 -5.71
N PRO A 503 -13.31 -11.70 -6.53
CA PRO A 503 -13.04 -11.78 -7.97
C PRO A 503 -11.69 -12.40 -8.33
N ILE A 504 -10.62 -12.14 -7.56
CA ILE A 504 -9.32 -12.79 -7.77
C ILE A 504 -9.44 -14.30 -7.59
N TYR A 505 -10.04 -14.75 -6.49
CA TYR A 505 -10.29 -16.18 -6.26
C TYR A 505 -11.17 -16.81 -7.35
N VAL A 506 -12.22 -16.10 -7.75
CA VAL A 506 -13.16 -16.54 -8.80
C VAL A 506 -12.46 -16.70 -10.16
N SER A 507 -11.55 -15.80 -10.51
CA SER A 507 -10.78 -15.88 -11.77
C SER A 507 -9.85 -17.10 -11.85
N GLY A 508 -9.34 -17.58 -10.72
CA GLY A 508 -8.37 -18.68 -10.66
C GLY A 508 -8.95 -20.04 -10.27
N SER A 509 -10.20 -20.11 -9.82
CA SER A 509 -10.78 -21.34 -9.28
C SER A 509 -11.52 -22.16 -10.33
N GLU A 510 -11.13 -23.41 -10.54
CA GLU A 510 -11.82 -24.33 -11.47
C GLU A 510 -13.22 -24.75 -11.01
N SER A 511 -13.53 -24.56 -9.73
CA SER A 511 -14.82 -24.94 -9.11
C SER A 511 -15.95 -23.95 -9.41
N ILE A 512 -15.65 -22.81 -10.03
CA ILE A 512 -16.61 -21.74 -10.35
C ILE A 512 -17.28 -22.01 -11.71
N PRO A 513 -18.58 -21.69 -11.88
CA PRO A 513 -19.25 -21.81 -13.17
C PRO A 513 -18.49 -21.10 -14.30
N TYR A 514 -18.33 -21.76 -15.45
CA TYR A 514 -17.52 -21.23 -16.56
C TYR A 514 -17.98 -19.85 -17.03
N ASN A 515 -19.30 -19.62 -17.10
CA ASN A 515 -19.90 -18.32 -17.46
C ASN A 515 -19.43 -17.16 -16.56
N VAL A 516 -19.07 -17.43 -15.31
CA VAL A 516 -18.55 -16.41 -14.37
C VAL A 516 -17.04 -16.24 -14.54
N ARG A 517 -16.31 -17.33 -14.82
CA ARG A 517 -14.86 -17.29 -15.07
C ARG A 517 -14.52 -16.54 -16.35
N GLU A 518 -15.34 -16.70 -17.38
CA GLU A 518 -15.19 -16.05 -18.69
C GLU A 518 -15.43 -14.53 -18.66
N LEU A 519 -15.94 -13.98 -17.54
CA LEU A 519 -16.00 -12.52 -17.34
C LEU A 519 -14.61 -11.90 -17.12
N PHE A 520 -13.62 -12.72 -16.77
CA PHE A 520 -12.28 -12.27 -16.44
C PHE A 520 -11.34 -12.38 -17.65
N SER A 521 -10.50 -11.36 -17.85
CA SER A 521 -9.42 -11.45 -18.84
C SER A 521 -8.39 -12.49 -18.43
N LYS A 522 -8.09 -13.44 -19.34
CA LYS A 522 -7.03 -14.44 -19.15
C LYS A 522 -5.63 -13.81 -19.17
N GLU A 523 -5.45 -12.71 -19.89
CA GLU A 523 -4.17 -12.00 -20.02
C GLU A 523 -3.89 -11.10 -18.81
N TYR A 524 -4.94 -10.48 -18.24
CA TYR A 524 -4.82 -9.52 -17.16
C TYR A 524 -5.83 -9.78 -16.03
N PRO A 525 -5.70 -10.89 -15.28
CA PRO A 525 -6.70 -11.32 -14.30
C PRO A 525 -6.86 -10.33 -13.13
N ILE A 526 -5.78 -9.70 -12.67
CA ILE A 526 -5.82 -8.75 -11.54
C ILE A 526 -6.49 -7.44 -11.95
N ILE A 527 -6.16 -6.91 -13.12
CA ILE A 527 -6.77 -5.67 -13.64
C ILE A 527 -8.26 -5.91 -13.91
N SER A 528 -8.60 -7.08 -14.47
CA SER A 528 -9.98 -7.49 -14.68
C SER A 528 -10.73 -7.64 -13.36
N ALA A 529 -10.13 -8.26 -12.34
CA ALA A 529 -10.68 -8.35 -10.99
C ALA A 529 -10.93 -6.98 -10.35
N LEU A 530 -9.98 -6.04 -10.47
CA LEU A 530 -10.12 -4.67 -9.97
C LEU A 530 -11.26 -3.94 -10.67
N GLY A 531 -11.33 -4.05 -11.99
CA GLY A 531 -12.40 -3.47 -12.78
C GLY A 531 -13.77 -4.04 -12.42
N ILE A 532 -13.87 -5.36 -12.23
CA ILE A 532 -15.10 -6.05 -11.81
C ILE A 532 -15.49 -5.62 -10.40
N THR A 533 -14.55 -5.42 -9.47
CA THR A 533 -14.83 -4.86 -8.15
C THR A 533 -15.46 -3.48 -8.26
N ILE A 534 -14.90 -2.58 -9.08
CA ILE A 534 -15.46 -1.24 -9.30
C ILE A 534 -16.88 -1.34 -9.89
N LEU A 535 -17.07 -2.23 -10.88
CA LEU A 535 -18.38 -2.50 -11.48
C LEU A 535 -19.39 -3.03 -10.46
N ILE A 536 -19.01 -3.94 -9.56
CA ILE A 536 -19.85 -4.46 -8.48
C ILE A 536 -20.32 -3.33 -7.55
N TYR A 537 -19.38 -2.48 -7.10
CA TYR A 537 -19.72 -1.31 -6.28
C TYR A 537 -20.67 -0.38 -7.00
N TRP A 538 -20.44 -0.14 -8.30
CA TRP A 538 -21.33 0.67 -9.10
C TRP A 538 -22.74 0.08 -9.17
N CYS A 539 -22.88 -1.19 -9.55
CA CYS A 539 -24.17 -1.86 -9.74
C CYS A 539 -25.01 -1.95 -8.46
N PHE A 540 -24.39 -2.23 -7.31
CA PHE A 540 -25.13 -2.51 -6.06
C PHE A 540 -25.16 -1.34 -5.09
N ALA A 541 -24.15 -0.47 -5.06
CA ALA A 541 -24.08 0.65 -4.12
C ALA A 541 -24.70 1.94 -4.68
N TYR A 542 -24.62 2.18 -6.00
CA TYR A 542 -25.16 3.40 -6.62
C TYR A 542 -26.68 3.62 -6.42
N PRO A 543 -27.56 2.60 -6.50
CA PRO A 543 -28.99 2.75 -6.22
C PRO A 543 -29.27 3.38 -4.86
N LEU A 544 -28.58 2.88 -3.83
CA LEU A 544 -28.64 3.42 -2.47
C LEU A 544 -28.08 4.84 -2.40
N PHE A 545 -26.90 5.09 -2.95
CA PHE A 545 -26.27 6.41 -2.94
C PHE A 545 -27.19 7.48 -3.57
N SER A 546 -27.77 7.16 -4.72
CA SER A 546 -28.68 8.04 -5.45
C SER A 546 -29.93 8.36 -4.64
N LEU A 547 -30.56 7.33 -4.06
CA LEU A 547 -31.74 7.48 -3.21
C LEU A 547 -31.43 8.35 -1.97
N MET A 548 -30.31 8.09 -1.30
CA MET A 548 -29.89 8.85 -0.12
C MET A 548 -29.64 10.33 -0.42
N ASN A 549 -29.10 10.66 -1.61
CA ASN A 549 -28.90 12.05 -2.02
C ASN A 549 -30.21 12.80 -2.26
N VAL A 550 -31.23 12.15 -2.81
CA VAL A 550 -32.57 12.76 -2.96
C VAL A 550 -33.21 12.98 -1.59
N VAL A 551 -33.15 11.95 -0.74
CA VAL A 551 -33.68 12.01 0.63
C VAL A 551 -32.98 13.13 1.43
N LYS A 552 -31.66 13.31 1.27
CA LYS A 552 -30.89 14.40 1.88
C LYS A 552 -31.37 15.78 1.43
N LYS A 553 -31.52 16.00 0.12
CA LYS A 553 -31.97 17.29 -0.44
C LYS A 553 -33.40 17.65 -0.05
N GLY A 554 -34.26 16.66 0.24
CA GLY A 554 -35.64 16.88 0.70
C GLY A 554 -36.56 17.49 -0.36
N LYS A 555 -36.15 17.49 -1.63
CA LYS A 555 -36.94 17.93 -2.79
C LYS A 555 -36.91 16.85 -3.85
N LEU A 556 -38.08 16.48 -4.34
CA LEU A 556 -38.22 15.55 -5.44
C LEU A 556 -37.86 16.24 -6.74
N GLU A 557 -36.78 15.81 -7.38
CA GLU A 557 -36.41 16.28 -8.72
C GLU A 557 -37.26 15.52 -9.75
N GLY A 558 -38.04 16.22 -10.58
CA GLY A 558 -38.94 15.58 -11.56
C GLY A 558 -38.24 14.63 -12.55
N PHE A 559 -36.96 14.87 -12.83
CA PHE A 559 -36.12 14.05 -13.72
C PHE A 559 -35.23 13.03 -12.99
N PHE A 560 -35.50 12.74 -11.70
CA PHE A 560 -34.65 11.87 -10.90
C PHE A 560 -34.44 10.48 -11.54
N TYR A 561 -35.51 9.79 -11.92
CA TYR A 561 -35.44 8.44 -12.48
C TYR A 561 -34.72 8.41 -13.83
N VAL A 562 -34.97 9.40 -14.69
CA VAL A 562 -34.27 9.54 -15.98
C VAL A 562 -32.78 9.72 -15.76
N ARG A 563 -32.39 10.65 -14.88
CA ARG A 563 -30.98 10.91 -14.59
C ARG A 563 -30.32 9.70 -13.92
N PHE A 564 -30.99 9.07 -12.97
CA PHE A 564 -30.49 7.88 -12.30
C PHE A 564 -30.24 6.75 -13.31
N LEU A 565 -31.22 6.46 -14.15
CA LEU A 565 -31.13 5.42 -15.15
C LEU A 565 -29.99 5.70 -16.14
N ALA A 566 -29.93 6.93 -16.67
CA ALA A 566 -28.89 7.34 -17.62
C ALA A 566 -27.48 7.22 -17.02
N ILE A 567 -27.27 7.71 -15.79
CA ILE A 567 -25.95 7.64 -15.14
C ILE A 567 -25.60 6.18 -14.80
N HIS A 568 -26.52 5.43 -14.19
CA HIS A 568 -26.26 4.07 -13.76
C HIS A 568 -25.92 3.15 -14.93
N THR A 569 -26.68 3.25 -16.03
CA THR A 569 -26.46 2.45 -17.25
C THR A 569 -25.20 2.87 -18.01
N LEU A 570 -24.97 4.18 -18.21
CA LEU A 570 -23.82 4.67 -18.98
C LEU A 570 -22.49 4.31 -18.33
N VAL A 571 -22.36 4.55 -17.03
CA VAL A 571 -21.12 4.23 -16.30
C VAL A 571 -20.93 2.72 -16.20
N ALA A 572 -22.00 1.94 -15.99
CA ALA A 572 -21.91 0.49 -16.02
C ALA A 572 -21.44 -0.02 -17.38
N TRP A 573 -21.92 0.55 -18.49
CA TRP A 573 -21.49 0.21 -19.84
C TRP A 573 -20.00 0.51 -20.07
N ILE A 574 -19.54 1.71 -19.68
CA ILE A 574 -18.13 2.11 -19.82
C ILE A 574 -17.23 1.15 -19.04
N LEU A 575 -17.60 0.82 -17.80
CA LEU A 575 -16.84 -0.10 -16.95
C LEU A 575 -16.86 -1.52 -17.52
N LEU A 576 -18.02 -2.01 -17.96
CA LEU A 576 -18.16 -3.33 -18.55
C LEU A 576 -17.32 -3.47 -19.83
N ARG A 577 -17.39 -2.49 -20.74
CA ARG A 577 -16.65 -2.47 -22.01
C ARG A 577 -15.13 -2.41 -21.81
N ALA A 578 -14.67 -1.78 -20.74
CA ALA A 578 -13.25 -1.64 -20.41
C ALA A 578 -12.65 -2.90 -19.74
N VAL A 579 -13.48 -3.74 -19.12
CA VAL A 579 -13.01 -4.78 -18.18
C VAL A 579 -13.35 -6.20 -18.63
N VAL A 580 -14.53 -6.39 -19.23
CA VAL A 580 -15.06 -7.70 -19.62
C VAL A 580 -14.64 -8.02 -21.06
N PRO A 581 -14.16 -9.24 -21.35
CA PRO A 581 -13.84 -9.67 -22.71
C PRO A 581 -15.02 -9.49 -23.67
N LEU A 582 -14.72 -9.10 -24.91
CA LEU A 582 -15.77 -8.80 -25.91
C LEU A 582 -16.61 -10.04 -26.26
N GLU A 583 -16.00 -11.23 -26.24
CA GLU A 583 -16.70 -12.51 -26.43
C GLU A 583 -17.84 -12.68 -25.41
N SER A 584 -17.55 -12.50 -24.12
CA SER A 584 -18.54 -12.60 -23.04
C SER A 584 -19.63 -11.52 -23.13
N ILE A 585 -19.32 -10.35 -23.69
CA ILE A 585 -20.32 -9.31 -23.97
C ILE A 585 -21.25 -9.74 -25.12
N HIS A 586 -20.69 -10.31 -26.18
CA HIS A 586 -21.47 -10.81 -27.31
C HIS A 586 -22.33 -12.01 -26.95
N ASP A 587 -21.89 -12.86 -26.02
CA ASP A 587 -22.70 -13.99 -25.54
C ASP A 587 -24.03 -13.51 -24.91
N VAL A 588 -24.02 -12.34 -24.25
CA VAL A 588 -25.18 -11.78 -23.55
C VAL A 588 -25.99 -10.81 -24.41
N LEU A 589 -25.33 -9.95 -25.19
CA LEU A 589 -26.00 -8.89 -25.98
C LEU A 589 -26.22 -9.26 -27.45
N GLY A 590 -25.49 -10.26 -27.95
CA GLY A 590 -25.37 -10.57 -29.37
C GLY A 590 -24.28 -9.75 -30.05
N SER A 591 -23.77 -10.28 -31.15
CA SER A 591 -22.92 -9.51 -32.06
C SER A 591 -23.75 -8.42 -32.76
N PRO A 592 -23.19 -7.22 -33.03
CA PRO A 592 -23.91 -6.15 -33.72
C PRO A 592 -24.45 -6.58 -35.09
N ILE A 593 -25.72 -6.29 -35.37
CA ILE A 593 -26.43 -6.64 -36.62
C ILE A 593 -27.03 -5.42 -37.34
N LEU A 594 -27.09 -4.27 -36.68
CA LEU A 594 -27.67 -3.04 -37.23
C LEU A 594 -26.62 -2.26 -38.02
N SER A 595 -27.07 -1.48 -39.01
CA SER A 595 -26.21 -0.59 -39.81
C SER A 595 -25.82 0.71 -39.09
N ILE A 596 -25.58 0.66 -37.78
CA ILE A 596 -25.10 1.76 -36.94
C ILE A 596 -23.74 1.40 -36.35
N PRO A 597 -22.97 2.34 -35.76
CA PRO A 597 -21.71 2.00 -35.13
C PRO A 597 -21.85 0.87 -34.10
N ALA A 598 -21.00 -0.14 -34.20
CA ALA A 598 -21.07 -1.37 -33.39
C ALA A 598 -21.15 -1.10 -31.87
N ASP A 599 -20.29 -0.23 -31.34
CA ASP A 599 -20.31 0.12 -29.91
C ASP A 599 -21.59 0.86 -29.50
N LEU A 600 -22.23 1.60 -30.41
CA LEU A 600 -23.50 2.27 -30.14
C LEU A 600 -24.66 1.26 -30.07
N GLU A 601 -24.68 0.27 -30.96
CA GLU A 601 -25.66 -0.83 -30.91
C GLU A 601 -25.55 -1.61 -29.59
N LEU A 602 -24.32 -2.02 -29.23
CA LEU A 602 -24.09 -2.75 -27.98
C LEU A 602 -24.50 -1.93 -26.75
N ALA A 603 -24.21 -0.63 -26.74
CA ALA A 603 -24.63 0.26 -25.66
C ALA A 603 -26.16 0.35 -25.53
N LEU A 604 -26.89 0.42 -26.65
CA LEU A 604 -28.36 0.46 -26.67
C LEU A 604 -28.97 -0.86 -26.19
N ARG A 605 -28.43 -2.00 -26.62
CA ARG A 605 -28.84 -3.34 -26.16
C ARG A 605 -28.57 -3.53 -24.68
N PHE A 606 -27.39 -3.11 -24.22
CA PHE A 606 -27.04 -3.11 -22.79
C PHE A 606 -27.99 -2.22 -21.98
N PHE A 607 -28.35 -1.04 -22.50
CA PHE A 607 -29.32 -0.15 -21.85
C PHE A 607 -30.68 -0.82 -21.69
N ALA A 608 -31.17 -1.53 -22.71
CA ALA A 608 -32.44 -2.27 -22.63
C ALA A 608 -32.41 -3.37 -21.56
N LEU A 609 -31.30 -4.12 -21.46
CA LEU A 609 -31.11 -5.20 -20.48
C LEU A 609 -30.86 -4.67 -19.06
N PHE A 610 -29.78 -3.91 -18.88
CA PHE A 610 -29.33 -3.40 -17.59
C PHE A 610 -30.29 -2.33 -17.04
N GLY A 611 -31.03 -1.64 -17.90
CA GLY A 611 -32.05 -0.67 -17.49
C GLY A 611 -33.16 -1.28 -16.63
N ILE A 612 -33.61 -2.50 -16.97
CA ILE A 612 -34.60 -3.25 -16.17
C ILE A 612 -34.02 -3.56 -14.79
N TYR A 613 -32.79 -4.09 -14.74
CA TYR A 613 -32.09 -4.39 -13.48
C TYR A 613 -31.90 -3.12 -12.63
N SER A 614 -31.46 -2.03 -13.25
CA SER A 614 -31.18 -0.74 -12.61
C SER A 614 -32.41 -0.20 -11.85
N LEU A 615 -33.58 -0.20 -12.49
CA LEU A 615 -34.82 0.26 -11.84
C LEU A 615 -35.31 -0.72 -10.79
N THR A 616 -35.20 -2.02 -11.05
CA THR A 616 -35.59 -3.07 -10.10
C THR A 616 -34.77 -2.97 -8.82
N SER A 617 -33.46 -2.76 -8.95
CA SER A 617 -32.52 -2.55 -7.84
C SER A 617 -32.86 -1.27 -7.06
N LEU A 618 -33.11 -0.15 -7.75
CA LEU A 618 -33.54 1.08 -7.11
C LEU A 618 -34.88 0.92 -6.36
N ALA A 619 -35.85 0.24 -6.96
CA ALA A 619 -37.13 -0.03 -6.32
C ALA A 619 -36.98 -0.92 -5.08
N ALA A 620 -36.10 -1.94 -5.15
CA ALA A 620 -35.80 -2.81 -4.02
C ALA A 620 -35.14 -2.05 -2.86
N THR A 621 -34.17 -1.18 -3.14
CA THR A 621 -33.56 -0.31 -2.12
C THR A 621 -34.57 0.69 -1.55
N HIS A 622 -35.47 1.22 -2.39
CA HIS A 622 -36.51 2.13 -1.96
C HIS A 622 -37.54 1.46 -1.04
N THR A 623 -38.01 0.26 -1.39
CA THR A 623 -38.97 -0.49 -0.54
C THR A 623 -38.33 -0.94 0.76
N ALA A 624 -37.05 -1.31 0.76
CA ALA A 624 -36.28 -1.59 1.98
C ALA A 624 -36.19 -0.35 2.89
N LEU A 625 -35.97 0.84 2.33
CA LEU A 625 -35.98 2.09 3.10
C LEU A 625 -37.39 2.42 3.62
N PHE A 626 -38.42 2.27 2.78
CA PHE A 626 -39.82 2.56 3.13
C PHE A 626 -40.31 1.70 4.29
N TRP A 627 -39.88 0.43 4.34
CA TRP A 627 -40.15 -0.48 5.44
C TRP A 627 -39.64 0.04 6.79
N VAL A 628 -38.60 0.86 6.75
CA VAL A 628 -37.93 1.38 7.95
C VAL A 628 -38.41 2.78 8.31
N VAL A 629 -38.70 3.60 7.30
CA VAL A 629 -39.13 5.00 7.41
C VAL A 629 -40.24 5.28 6.41
N SER A 630 -41.41 5.71 6.89
CA SER A 630 -42.51 6.13 6.02
C SER A 630 -42.68 7.66 6.04
N THR A 631 -42.51 8.30 4.88
CA THR A 631 -42.84 9.73 4.70
C THR A 631 -43.57 9.96 3.39
N ARG A 632 -44.33 11.07 3.31
CA ARG A 632 -45.08 11.46 2.11
C ARG A 632 -44.20 11.55 0.85
N GLU A 633 -42.95 12.00 0.98
CA GLU A 633 -42.01 12.07 -0.15
C GLU A 633 -41.50 10.70 -0.59
N LEU A 634 -41.26 9.76 0.35
CA LEU A 634 -40.92 8.38 0.01
C LEU A 634 -42.10 7.68 -0.68
N ILE A 635 -43.34 7.93 -0.25
CA ILE A 635 -44.53 7.40 -0.94
C ILE A 635 -44.61 7.92 -2.37
N ARG A 636 -44.37 9.22 -2.59
CA ARG A 636 -44.33 9.82 -3.94
C ARG A 636 -43.23 9.21 -4.82
N LEU A 637 -42.02 9.05 -4.29
CA LEU A 637 -40.92 8.38 -5.00
C LEU A 637 -41.30 6.94 -5.35
N LEU A 638 -41.87 6.17 -4.41
CA LEU A 638 -42.30 4.79 -4.67
C LEU A 638 -43.31 4.70 -5.82
N VAL A 639 -44.35 5.55 -5.82
CA VAL A 639 -45.37 5.60 -6.88
C VAL A 639 -44.75 5.99 -8.23
N LEU A 640 -43.89 7.01 -8.25
CA LEU A 640 -43.18 7.43 -9.46
C LEU A 640 -42.25 6.33 -9.98
N GLY A 641 -41.56 5.61 -9.09
CA GLY A 641 -40.70 4.49 -9.46
C GLY A 641 -41.47 3.36 -10.12
N PHE A 642 -42.65 3.02 -9.59
CA PHE A 642 -43.53 2.02 -10.21
C PHE A 642 -43.98 2.45 -11.61
N PHE A 643 -44.34 3.73 -11.78
CA PHE A 643 -44.68 4.30 -13.09
C PHE A 643 -43.50 4.18 -14.08
N TRP A 644 -42.28 4.50 -13.67
CA TRP A 644 -41.09 4.37 -14.51
C TRP A 644 -40.76 2.92 -14.89
N ILE A 645 -40.96 1.97 -13.97
CA ILE A 645 -40.80 0.53 -14.27
C ILE A 645 -41.82 0.11 -15.33
N LEU A 646 -43.10 0.44 -15.15
CA LEU A 646 -44.14 0.11 -16.12
C LEU A 646 -43.90 0.73 -17.50
N LEU A 647 -43.31 1.94 -17.55
CA LEU A 647 -42.97 2.60 -18.80
C LEU A 647 -41.81 1.93 -19.54
N LEU A 648 -40.78 1.47 -18.81
CA LEU A 648 -39.54 0.97 -19.39
C LEU A 648 -39.52 -0.54 -19.61
N LEU A 649 -40.35 -1.30 -18.90
CA LEU A 649 -40.44 -2.75 -19.05
C LEU A 649 -40.83 -3.19 -20.48
N PRO A 650 -41.79 -2.55 -21.17
CA PRO A 650 -42.07 -2.85 -22.59
C PRO A 650 -40.88 -2.55 -23.51
N ILE A 651 -40.13 -1.48 -23.25
CA ILE A 651 -38.97 -1.09 -24.05
C ILE A 651 -37.83 -2.11 -23.87
N GLY A 652 -37.59 -2.51 -22.61
CA GLY A 652 -36.64 -3.56 -22.28
C GLY A 652 -37.02 -4.90 -22.89
N TYR A 653 -38.31 -5.29 -22.83
CA TYR A 653 -38.82 -6.50 -23.49
C TYR A 653 -38.61 -6.45 -25.01
N TRP A 654 -38.93 -5.33 -25.65
CA TRP A 654 -38.71 -5.15 -27.08
C TRP A 654 -37.23 -5.31 -27.46
N GLY A 655 -36.31 -4.67 -26.73
CA GLY A 655 -34.87 -4.76 -27.02
C GLY A 655 -34.23 -6.12 -26.67
N VAL A 656 -34.68 -6.77 -25.61
CA VAL A 656 -34.06 -8.00 -25.06
C VAL A 656 -34.68 -9.28 -25.64
N VAL A 657 -35.94 -9.26 -26.05
CA VAL A 657 -36.68 -10.45 -26.54
C VAL A 657 -37.08 -10.32 -28.00
N ILE A 658 -37.71 -9.20 -28.41
CA ILE A 658 -38.21 -9.06 -29.79
C ILE A 658 -37.06 -8.82 -30.77
N GLU A 659 -36.17 -7.88 -30.46
CA GLU A 659 -35.03 -7.48 -31.29
C GLU A 659 -33.72 -8.14 -30.84
N ALA A 660 -33.78 -9.30 -30.18
CA ALA A 660 -32.61 -9.98 -29.65
C ALA A 660 -31.62 -10.34 -30.78
N ALA A 661 -30.34 -10.01 -30.60
CA ALA A 661 -29.25 -10.41 -31.51
C ALA A 661 -28.48 -11.65 -31.04
N THR A 662 -28.99 -12.31 -29.99
CA THR A 662 -28.44 -13.53 -29.41
C THR A 662 -29.58 -14.48 -29.08
N ASP A 663 -29.36 -15.77 -29.32
CA ASP A 663 -30.22 -16.86 -28.88
C ASP A 663 -29.94 -17.24 -27.42
N ASN A 664 -28.70 -17.06 -26.94
CA ASN A 664 -28.25 -17.49 -25.62
C ASN A 664 -29.07 -16.92 -24.45
N LEU A 665 -29.58 -15.68 -24.56
CA LEU A 665 -30.41 -15.11 -23.49
C LEU A 665 -31.87 -15.54 -23.61
N THR A 666 -32.43 -15.53 -24.82
CA THR A 666 -33.84 -15.87 -25.07
C THR A 666 -34.11 -17.35 -24.82
N GLU A 667 -33.20 -18.25 -25.21
CA GLU A 667 -33.33 -19.71 -24.98
C GLU A 667 -33.33 -20.07 -23.48
N LEU A 668 -32.65 -19.28 -22.64
CA LEU A 668 -32.65 -19.48 -21.19
C LEU A 668 -33.96 -19.00 -20.54
N MET A 669 -34.70 -18.10 -21.20
CA MET A 669 -35.98 -17.61 -20.71
C MET A 669 -37.11 -18.58 -21.07
N LYS A 670 -38.07 -18.74 -20.15
CA LYS A 670 -39.22 -19.61 -20.41
C LYS A 670 -39.96 -19.21 -21.69
N ASN A 671 -40.19 -20.17 -22.57
CA ASN A 671 -40.86 -19.96 -23.86
C ASN A 671 -40.20 -18.85 -24.71
N ASN A 672 -38.86 -18.85 -24.80
CA ASN A 672 -38.07 -17.86 -25.52
C ASN A 672 -38.31 -16.40 -25.11
N GLY A 673 -38.76 -16.17 -23.86
CA GLY A 673 -39.10 -14.83 -23.36
C GLY A 673 -40.59 -14.47 -23.46
N TYR A 674 -41.40 -15.20 -24.25
CA TYR A 674 -42.82 -14.89 -24.49
C TYR A 674 -43.77 -15.38 -23.37
N SER A 675 -43.22 -15.73 -22.20
CA SER A 675 -44.00 -16.12 -21.03
C SER A 675 -44.02 -15.02 -19.98
N LEU A 676 -45.18 -14.78 -19.37
CA LEU A 676 -45.28 -13.91 -18.18
C LEU A 676 -44.44 -14.43 -17.01
N SER A 677 -44.10 -15.72 -16.97
CA SER A 677 -43.25 -16.28 -15.92
C SER A 677 -41.84 -15.70 -15.91
N VAL A 678 -41.37 -15.08 -17.01
CA VAL A 678 -40.07 -14.38 -17.08
C VAL A 678 -39.99 -13.23 -16.06
N ILE A 679 -41.14 -12.66 -15.66
CA ILE A 679 -41.21 -11.65 -14.58
C ILE A 679 -40.63 -12.21 -13.26
N CYS A 680 -40.69 -13.52 -13.02
CA CYS A 680 -40.11 -14.15 -11.84
C CYS A 680 -38.59 -13.92 -11.73
N ILE A 681 -37.87 -13.75 -12.84
CA ILE A 681 -36.45 -13.38 -12.85
C ILE A 681 -36.26 -11.98 -12.25
N GLY A 682 -37.10 -11.02 -12.66
CA GLY A 682 -37.11 -9.66 -12.10
C GLY A 682 -37.48 -9.65 -10.61
N VAL A 683 -38.48 -10.46 -10.21
CA VAL A 683 -38.86 -10.62 -8.79
C VAL A 683 -37.72 -11.19 -7.95
N TYR A 684 -36.94 -12.13 -8.51
CA TYR A 684 -35.76 -12.67 -7.85
C TYR A 684 -34.67 -11.61 -7.63
N PHE A 685 -34.36 -10.78 -8.64
CA PHE A 685 -33.42 -9.67 -8.49
C PHE A 685 -33.91 -8.62 -7.49
N PHE A 686 -35.21 -8.33 -7.49
CA PHE A 686 -35.84 -7.48 -6.48
C PHE A 686 -35.63 -8.03 -5.07
N LEU A 687 -35.83 -9.35 -4.87
CA LEU A 687 -35.63 -10.01 -3.58
C LEU A 687 -34.19 -9.87 -3.07
N ILE A 688 -33.19 -10.07 -3.94
CA ILE A 688 -31.76 -9.87 -3.60
C ILE A 688 -31.49 -8.42 -3.19
N GLY A 689 -31.94 -7.46 -4.01
CA GLY A 689 -31.75 -6.04 -3.75
C GLY A 689 -32.44 -5.58 -2.46
N TRP A 690 -33.62 -6.14 -2.17
CA TRP A 690 -34.40 -5.82 -0.99
C TRP A 690 -33.76 -6.39 0.28
N LEU A 691 -33.32 -7.66 0.25
CA LEU A 691 -32.62 -8.30 1.37
C LEU A 691 -31.32 -7.57 1.71
N SER A 692 -30.46 -7.34 0.72
CA SER A 692 -29.17 -6.65 0.92
C SER A 692 -29.33 -5.24 1.48
N SER A 693 -30.29 -4.47 0.93
CA SER A 693 -30.60 -3.13 1.43
C SER A 693 -31.21 -3.17 2.83
N SER A 694 -32.12 -4.11 3.11
CA SER A 694 -32.78 -4.26 4.42
C SER A 694 -31.80 -4.65 5.52
N ILE A 695 -30.91 -5.61 5.26
CA ILE A 695 -29.83 -5.98 6.17
C ILE A 695 -28.95 -4.76 6.46
N SER A 696 -28.64 -3.96 5.43
CA SER A 696 -27.89 -2.72 5.61
C SER A 696 -28.64 -1.70 6.49
N PHE A 697 -29.94 -1.50 6.29
CA PHE A 697 -30.73 -0.60 7.12
C PHE A 697 -30.86 -1.06 8.58
N LEU A 698 -30.89 -2.36 8.86
CA LEU A 698 -30.90 -2.90 10.22
C LEU A 698 -29.66 -2.53 11.03
N THR A 699 -28.52 -2.31 10.37
CA THR A 699 -27.30 -1.84 11.05
C THR A 699 -27.44 -0.42 11.63
N VAL A 700 -28.40 0.36 11.13
CA VAL A 700 -28.70 1.73 11.56
C VAL A 700 -29.95 1.77 12.44
N PHE A 701 -31.01 1.07 12.04
CA PHE A 701 -32.28 1.00 12.72
C PHE A 701 -32.48 -0.39 13.33
N ASN A 702 -31.91 -0.58 14.52
CA ASN A 702 -31.95 -1.85 15.20
C ASN A 702 -33.27 -2.01 15.97
N ASP A 703 -34.20 -2.77 15.39
CA ASP A 703 -35.45 -3.20 16.02
C ASP A 703 -35.51 -4.74 15.98
N THR A 704 -35.60 -5.35 17.16
CA THR A 704 -35.63 -6.81 17.33
C THR A 704 -36.69 -7.49 16.46
N ARG A 705 -37.87 -6.88 16.28
CA ARG A 705 -38.94 -7.44 15.43
C ARG A 705 -38.52 -7.47 13.97
N ARG A 706 -37.90 -6.39 13.48
CA ARG A 706 -37.45 -6.27 12.09
C ARG A 706 -36.28 -7.21 11.81
N VAL A 707 -35.36 -7.38 12.77
CA VAL A 707 -34.25 -8.35 12.67
C VAL A 707 -34.80 -9.77 12.50
N VAL A 708 -35.80 -10.16 13.30
CA VAL A 708 -36.43 -11.49 13.21
C VAL A 708 -37.13 -11.68 11.85
N ILE A 709 -37.88 -10.68 11.38
CA ILE A 709 -38.60 -10.75 10.09
C ILE A 709 -37.61 -10.86 8.92
N VAL A 710 -36.59 -10.00 8.86
CA VAL A 710 -35.59 -10.04 7.78
C VAL A 710 -34.79 -11.34 7.84
N GLY A 711 -34.44 -11.82 9.03
CA GLY A 711 -33.79 -13.13 9.20
C GLY A 711 -34.66 -14.29 8.70
N PHE A 712 -35.97 -14.27 8.96
CA PHE A 712 -36.90 -15.28 8.46
C PHE A 712 -37.05 -15.22 6.94
N ILE A 713 -37.20 -14.02 6.37
CA ILE A 713 -37.29 -13.85 4.90
C ILE A 713 -35.98 -14.26 4.22
N PHE A 714 -34.83 -14.00 4.84
CA PHE A 714 -33.53 -14.46 4.34
C PHE A 714 -33.43 -15.99 4.32
N ILE A 715 -34.00 -16.70 5.30
CA ILE A 715 -34.03 -18.18 5.28
C ILE A 715 -34.97 -18.68 4.18
N ILE A 716 -36.15 -18.07 4.03
CA ILE A 716 -37.13 -18.43 3.00
C ILE A 716 -36.64 -18.08 1.58
N SER A 717 -35.79 -17.08 1.42
CA SER A 717 -35.34 -16.62 0.11
C SER A 717 -34.52 -17.66 -0.65
N PHE A 718 -33.91 -18.63 0.05
CA PHE A 718 -33.21 -19.74 -0.57
C PHE A 718 -34.15 -20.63 -1.42
N PRO A 719 -35.13 -21.35 -0.84
CA PRO A 719 -36.05 -22.16 -1.63
C PRO A 719 -36.95 -21.32 -2.54
N LEU A 720 -37.37 -20.13 -2.10
CA LEU A 720 -38.20 -19.24 -2.91
C LEU A 720 -37.45 -18.73 -4.15
N GLY A 721 -36.19 -18.32 -3.99
CA GLY A 721 -35.35 -17.85 -5.09
C GLY A 721 -35.10 -18.93 -6.13
N TYR A 722 -34.88 -20.17 -5.68
CA TYR A 722 -34.73 -21.32 -6.58
C TYR A 722 -36.00 -21.53 -7.39
N GLN A 723 -37.17 -21.46 -6.74
CA GLN A 723 -38.46 -21.64 -7.40
C GLN A 723 -38.77 -20.52 -8.39
N LEU A 724 -38.49 -19.26 -8.03
CA LEU A 724 -38.69 -18.09 -8.91
C LEU A 724 -37.88 -18.21 -10.19
N LEU A 725 -36.60 -18.58 -10.09
CA LEU A 725 -35.77 -18.78 -11.28
C LEU A 725 -36.20 -20.02 -12.06
N SER A 726 -36.60 -21.11 -11.41
CA SER A 726 -37.15 -22.29 -12.08
C SER A 726 -38.40 -21.96 -12.92
N TRP A 727 -39.29 -21.11 -12.42
CA TRP A 727 -40.46 -20.66 -13.20
C TRP A 727 -40.12 -19.68 -14.32
N GLY A 728 -39.13 -18.81 -14.09
CA GLY A 728 -38.73 -17.79 -15.07
C GLY A 728 -37.84 -18.30 -16.19
N THR A 729 -37.14 -19.42 -15.98
CA THR A 729 -36.16 -19.96 -16.92
C THR A 729 -36.62 -21.27 -17.55
N GLU A 730 -36.05 -21.60 -18.71
CA GLU A 730 -36.43 -22.80 -19.46
C GLU A 730 -35.90 -24.08 -18.79
N GLN A 731 -36.75 -25.10 -18.71
CA GLN A 731 -36.43 -26.36 -18.04
C GLN A 731 -35.87 -27.42 -18.98
N PHE A 732 -36.14 -27.28 -20.28
CA PHE A 732 -35.73 -28.23 -21.31
C PHE A 732 -35.18 -27.46 -22.51
N ILE A 733 -33.85 -27.35 -22.59
CA ILE A 733 -33.11 -26.78 -23.71
C ILE A 733 -32.40 -27.94 -24.41
N LEU A 734 -32.63 -28.09 -25.72
CA LEU A 734 -31.93 -29.08 -26.56
C LEU A 734 -30.86 -28.34 -27.36
N LYS A 735 -29.59 -28.48 -26.96
CA LYS A 735 -28.44 -27.87 -27.65
C LYS A 735 -27.27 -28.84 -27.59
N TYR A 736 -26.54 -28.99 -28.71
CA TYR A 736 -25.39 -29.91 -28.82
C TYR A 736 -25.71 -31.38 -28.50
N ASP A 737 -26.86 -31.89 -28.95
CA ASP A 737 -27.35 -33.26 -28.68
C ASP A 737 -27.53 -33.63 -27.19
N VAL A 738 -27.58 -32.62 -26.31
CA VAL A 738 -27.80 -32.78 -24.86
C VAL A 738 -29.04 -31.98 -24.44
N VAL A 739 -29.84 -32.55 -23.53
CA VAL A 739 -30.98 -31.87 -22.90
C VAL A 739 -30.57 -31.37 -21.52
N PHE A 740 -30.73 -30.08 -21.27
CA PHE A 740 -30.42 -29.46 -19.98
C PHE A 740 -31.35 -28.30 -19.65
N SER A 741 -31.44 -27.92 -18.39
CA SER A 741 -32.17 -26.71 -17.98
C SER A 741 -31.26 -25.48 -17.97
N ALA A 742 -31.87 -24.30 -18.08
CA ALA A 742 -31.16 -23.03 -17.98
C ALA A 742 -30.34 -22.89 -16.69
N MET A 743 -30.85 -23.40 -15.56
CA MET A 743 -30.11 -23.38 -14.30
C MET A 743 -28.88 -24.29 -14.32
N GLN A 744 -28.94 -25.43 -15.00
CA GLN A 744 -27.78 -26.30 -15.20
C GLN A 744 -26.73 -25.61 -16.06
N PHE A 745 -27.15 -24.91 -17.11
CA PHE A 745 -26.26 -24.12 -17.96
C PHE A 745 -25.52 -23.03 -17.19
N LEU A 746 -26.22 -22.31 -16.31
CA LEU A 746 -25.67 -21.18 -15.54
C LEU A 746 -24.76 -21.61 -14.38
N LEU A 747 -25.01 -22.75 -13.73
CA LEU A 747 -24.36 -23.14 -12.47
C LEU A 747 -23.35 -24.30 -12.60
N SER A 748 -23.22 -24.91 -13.78
CA SER A 748 -22.24 -25.97 -14.03
C SER A 748 -20.84 -25.40 -14.30
N THR A 749 -19.80 -26.17 -13.94
CA THR A 749 -18.38 -25.77 -14.07
C THR A 749 -17.87 -25.85 -15.51
N ASP A 750 -18.46 -26.72 -16.31
CA ASP A 750 -18.17 -26.89 -17.73
C ASP A 750 -19.42 -27.40 -18.49
N ARG A 751 -19.37 -27.34 -19.82
CA ARG A 751 -20.49 -27.73 -20.71
C ARG A 751 -20.65 -29.25 -20.87
N SER A 752 -19.65 -30.04 -20.47
CA SER A 752 -19.63 -31.50 -20.58
C SER A 752 -20.16 -32.22 -19.34
N HIS A 753 -20.07 -31.60 -18.15
CA HIS A 753 -20.44 -32.16 -16.86
C HIS A 753 -21.51 -31.29 -16.18
N LEU A 754 -22.74 -31.43 -16.68
CA LEU A 754 -23.87 -30.70 -16.15
C LEU A 754 -24.33 -31.29 -14.81
N ILE A 755 -24.35 -30.45 -13.77
CA ILE A 755 -24.80 -30.86 -12.43
C ILE A 755 -26.34 -30.97 -12.40
N SER A 756 -26.88 -31.86 -11.59
CA SER A 756 -28.33 -32.06 -11.45
C SER A 756 -28.74 -32.33 -10.00
N GLY A 757 -30.04 -32.35 -9.73
CA GLY A 757 -30.60 -32.72 -8.43
C GLY A 757 -30.13 -31.82 -7.27
N ASP A 758 -29.69 -32.45 -6.18
CA ASP A 758 -29.32 -31.76 -4.93
C ASP A 758 -28.07 -30.89 -5.06
N VAL A 759 -27.14 -31.28 -5.93
CA VAL A 759 -25.90 -30.52 -6.16
C VAL A 759 -26.21 -29.19 -6.85
N LEU A 760 -27.14 -29.18 -7.81
CA LEU A 760 -27.60 -27.96 -8.46
C LEU A 760 -28.26 -27.01 -7.45
N ARG A 761 -29.13 -27.53 -6.58
CA ARG A 761 -29.76 -26.76 -5.51
C ARG A 761 -28.75 -26.18 -4.52
N ALA A 762 -27.76 -26.97 -4.10
CA ALA A 762 -26.71 -26.52 -3.20
C ALA A 762 -25.87 -25.40 -3.83
N ARG A 763 -25.47 -25.53 -5.10
CA ARG A 763 -24.74 -24.46 -5.81
C ARG A 763 -25.57 -23.19 -5.95
N PHE A 764 -26.87 -23.34 -6.22
CA PHE A 764 -27.78 -22.20 -6.23
C PHE A 764 -27.81 -21.49 -4.88
N PHE A 765 -27.90 -22.21 -3.76
CA PHE A 765 -27.90 -21.62 -2.43
C PHE A 765 -26.60 -20.87 -2.12
N VAL A 766 -25.45 -21.43 -2.50
CA VAL A 766 -24.16 -20.74 -2.38
C VAL A 766 -24.13 -19.46 -3.22
N ALA A 767 -24.59 -19.51 -4.48
CA ALA A 767 -24.66 -18.35 -5.35
C ALA A 767 -25.63 -17.27 -4.81
N HIS A 768 -26.79 -17.67 -4.30
CA HIS A 768 -27.77 -16.78 -3.69
C HIS A 768 -27.20 -16.07 -2.47
N PHE A 769 -26.59 -16.82 -1.55
CA PHE A 769 -25.91 -16.26 -0.37
C PHE A 769 -24.80 -15.29 -0.79
N GLY A 770 -23.98 -15.68 -1.77
CA GLY A 770 -22.91 -14.86 -2.32
C GLY A 770 -23.43 -13.54 -2.89
N LEU A 771 -24.48 -13.55 -3.71
CA LEU A 771 -25.07 -12.35 -4.30
C LEU A 771 -25.66 -11.39 -3.26
N VAL A 772 -26.41 -11.91 -2.26
CA VAL A 772 -26.97 -11.08 -1.18
C VAL A 772 -25.85 -10.48 -0.34
N SER A 773 -24.82 -11.27 -0.01
CA SER A 773 -23.66 -10.82 0.78
C SER A 773 -22.84 -9.77 0.02
N LEU A 774 -22.57 -10.00 -1.27
CA LEU A 774 -21.82 -9.08 -2.13
C LEU A 774 -22.53 -7.72 -2.24
N ALA A 775 -23.84 -7.74 -2.48
CA ALA A 775 -24.65 -6.53 -2.54
C ALA A 775 -24.65 -5.78 -1.19
N PHE A 776 -24.82 -6.49 -0.07
CA PHE A 776 -24.74 -5.91 1.28
C PHE A 776 -23.37 -5.28 1.56
N ILE A 777 -22.29 -6.02 1.31
CA ILE A 777 -20.90 -5.58 1.52
C ILE A 777 -20.61 -4.31 0.71
N SER A 778 -21.05 -4.27 -0.55
CA SER A 778 -20.85 -3.09 -1.42
C SER A 778 -21.61 -1.84 -0.95
N GLN A 779 -22.75 -2.00 -0.28
CA GLN A 779 -23.56 -0.91 0.25
C GLN A 779 -23.06 -0.40 1.61
N ALA A 780 -22.34 -1.23 2.37
CA ALA A 780 -21.90 -0.92 3.72
C ALA A 780 -21.13 0.41 3.87
N PRO A 781 -20.20 0.79 2.97
CA PRO A 781 -19.50 2.08 3.07
C PRO A 781 -20.44 3.28 3.02
N LEU A 782 -21.47 3.24 2.17
CA LEU A 782 -22.41 4.34 1.99
C LEU A 782 -23.24 4.60 3.23
N PHE A 783 -23.62 3.54 3.94
CA PHE A 783 -24.37 3.66 5.17
C PHE A 783 -23.62 4.40 6.26
N MET A 784 -22.30 4.37 6.30
CA MET A 784 -21.52 5.14 7.27
C MET A 784 -21.52 6.63 6.97
N PHE A 785 -21.54 7.00 5.69
CA PHE A 785 -21.66 8.40 5.27
C PHE A 785 -23.06 8.96 5.54
N PHE A 786 -24.10 8.15 5.35
CA PHE A 786 -25.50 8.57 5.52
C PHE A 786 -26.11 8.22 6.88
N ARG A 787 -25.42 7.48 7.77
CA ARG A 787 -25.92 7.07 9.09
C ARG A 787 -26.46 8.24 9.90
N ASN A 788 -25.70 9.34 9.97
CA ASN A 788 -26.08 10.52 10.73
C ASN A 788 -27.25 11.27 10.09
N LEU A 789 -27.33 11.28 8.75
CA LEU A 789 -28.45 11.88 8.02
C LEU A 789 -29.75 11.12 8.29
N ILE A 790 -29.67 9.79 8.21
CA ILE A 790 -30.80 8.88 8.38
C ILE A 790 -31.28 8.89 9.83
N GLY A 791 -30.36 8.78 10.79
CA GLY A 791 -30.67 8.83 12.22
C GLY A 791 -31.24 10.18 12.64
N SER A 792 -30.61 11.31 12.30
CA SER A 792 -31.10 12.63 12.74
C SER A 792 -32.43 13.05 12.10
N LYS A 793 -32.70 12.65 10.85
CA LYS A 793 -33.91 13.07 10.13
C LYS A 793 -35.13 12.20 10.43
N TYR A 794 -34.90 10.96 10.86
CA TYR A 794 -35.97 9.96 10.99
C TYR A 794 -36.02 9.21 12.33
N SER A 795 -35.03 9.35 13.23
CA SER A 795 -35.07 8.73 14.56
C SER A 795 -36.13 9.37 15.47
N ASP A 796 -36.38 10.68 15.37
CA ASP A 796 -37.38 11.35 16.22
C ASP A 796 -38.81 10.91 15.87
N LYS A 797 -39.07 10.47 14.63
CA LYS A 797 -40.39 10.03 14.16
C LYS A 797 -40.73 8.57 14.44
N VAL A 798 -39.75 7.76 14.83
CA VAL A 798 -39.99 6.33 15.17
C VAL A 798 -40.50 6.21 16.62
N ASN A 799 -40.08 7.11 17.52
CA ASN A 799 -40.57 7.13 18.90
C ASN A 799 -41.98 7.73 19.03
N ASP A 800 -42.39 8.60 18.10
CA ASP A 800 -43.73 9.22 18.11
C ASP A 800 -44.85 8.29 17.58
N GLN A 801 -44.53 7.08 17.11
CA GLN A 801 -45.53 6.09 16.64
C GLN A 801 -45.80 4.96 17.65
N GLU A 802 -45.21 5.01 18.85
CA GLU A 802 -45.48 4.06 19.96
C GLU A 802 -46.33 4.66 21.10
N PHE A 803 -47.08 5.75 20.86
CA PHE A 803 -48.12 6.24 21.76
C PHE A 803 -49.52 6.20 21.15
#